data_AF-A0A949WCM6-F1
#
_entry.id   AF-A0A949WCM6-F1
#
_cell.length_a   1.000
_cell.length_b   1.000
_cell.length_c   1.000
_cell.angle_alpha   90.00
_cell.angle_beta   90.00
_cell.angle_gamma   90.00
#
_symmetry.space_group_name_H-M   'P 1'
#
loop_
_entity.id
_entity.type
_entity.pdbx_description
1 polymer ?
#
loop_
_entity_poly.entity_id
_entity_poly.type
_entity_poly.pdbx_seq_one_letter_code
_entity_poly.pdbx_strand_id
1 'polypeptide(L)'
;MRTLVLLLLAASSHAIETRSILQAYCLNCHSTGKQKGDLDLEASDIHKEPHVWENVLDQMQLGEMPPKKEKQPAATEKKQLTDWVRGTLDQIALANAGDPGPVVLRRLSNMEYTYTLRDLTGVESLDPAREFPVDGAAGEGFTNAGAALVMSPALLTKYLDAAKEVAAHAVFTPHGMRWSASTSAQDWTDEALARIRGIYAKHTTSGESAQTVAQGIKLDTGTGSGRLPLEKYLDALQDRGSADGLSPKYQQILREALTSTKPSVLLDPLRAKFRAKKLTAADIEPWQQVLWRFANVGHIGKENGPKAWQEPVTPLTSNHEMRVKLTSDRDVTLYLTTTDAGDGSEGDEVIWQNPRLVAPGRPDLPINGLPALVKHLETQRERIMASTEQCLNAIAGGKDDADPVLIAAWREYLGLGTTKLEPLLTKKMLGTPDYNFIQGWQGEQALSVLANSSDATVRTPGVMKAHSVATHPSPTRASVIAWKCEKAGTLRIQGDVSDAHPECGNGVTWALEVRRGYTSEVLAKGETKGANVIKMGPFENVRVEAGQVVALIIGPRGGNHVCDLTAVNLTLDDGAKTWDLAKDVSPSILKGNPHGAWHFLSQPASLEAAPDVPAPIAEWRKKPSPELAVKVRQHLEKDFPLNSPLLRGFLNDRPDRTHPTDLTAKAPSMLEVKIPAALANGTEFIVNGKLASKTHGSVQMRVLTEKPEASNSLVAGKSETGVKDGQWSDNNLVTQHSAPIIVNDASEARGRLEAAFDDFRALFPMALCYTRIVPVDEVVTLTLFHREDEPLRRLMLSEAESRELDRVWDELLFVSEAPLKQVDVFEQLFQFATQDARPSAFEPMREPILKAAARFKEQQKAAIGPQKAAALAFAEKAWRRPLTEKEVVSLQAFDPRLMLVRVLTSPAFLYRGEKAPAQTGPVSTQELATRLSFFLWSSSPDDALRSAKLQDTEVLAAEARRMLKSDKVRRLALEFGCQYLHVRDVATLEEKSERHFPAFAGLRGDMQEEAVRFFTDLFQNDRSVPALLDADHSFINPALAKHYGITLKKDGWQRVNQMHDHGRGGILGLAAVLARQSGASRTSAILRGTWLSEVVLGDRLPIPPKGVPVLPEEPPEGLTERQLIERHSRDENCAGCHRRIDPFGYALEGFDAIGRAREADTRATLPDGSQVDGLAGLRDYLLTKRRDDFVRQFCRKLLGYALGRSIQLSDKPLIDQMMKGDLRTGSLVEQIVLSRQFREVRGAGLADGR
;
A
#
# COMPACT_ATOMS: atom_id res chain seq x y z
N MET A 1 59.47 -9.87 -55.34
CA MET A 1 58.54 -9.22 -56.30
C MET A 1 57.95 -7.89 -55.83
N ARG A 2 57.68 -7.67 -54.53
CA ARG A 2 57.18 -6.38 -54.00
C ARG A 2 58.16 -5.19 -54.15
N THR A 3 59.47 -5.43 -54.15
CA THR A 3 60.49 -4.37 -54.29
C THR A 3 60.65 -3.85 -55.72
N LEU A 4 60.22 -4.62 -56.74
CA LEU A 4 60.34 -4.20 -58.15
C LEU A 4 59.20 -3.29 -58.60
N VAL A 5 58.02 -3.39 -57.98
CA VAL A 5 56.84 -2.54 -58.28
C VAL A 5 56.97 -1.17 -57.61
N LEU A 6 57.61 -1.09 -56.44
CA LEU A 6 57.90 0.19 -55.77
C LEU A 6 58.92 1.06 -56.54
N LEU A 7 59.84 0.45 -57.29
CA LEU A 7 60.78 1.17 -58.15
C LEU A 7 60.18 1.63 -59.49
N LEU A 8 59.09 1.00 -59.96
CA LEU A 8 58.38 1.41 -61.19
C LEU A 8 57.34 2.53 -60.95
N LEU A 9 56.86 2.72 -59.72
CA LEU A 9 55.92 3.81 -59.38
C LEU A 9 56.63 5.12 -58.94
N ALA A 10 57.90 5.03 -58.54
CA ALA A 10 58.75 6.19 -58.25
C ALA A 10 59.21 6.95 -59.52
N ALA A 11 58.87 6.48 -60.72
CA ALA A 11 59.25 7.06 -62.00
C ALA A 11 58.04 7.37 -62.91
N SER A 12 56.91 7.78 -62.34
CA SER A 12 55.86 8.44 -63.13
C SER A 12 56.17 9.94 -63.24
N SER A 13 55.96 10.54 -64.41
CA SER A 13 56.12 11.99 -64.62
C SER A 13 55.35 12.83 -63.58
N HIS A 14 54.20 12.31 -63.14
CA HIS A 14 53.31 12.94 -62.17
C HIS A 14 53.91 13.02 -60.75
N ALA A 15 54.70 12.02 -60.30
CA ALA A 15 55.32 12.04 -58.97
C ALA A 15 56.50 13.04 -58.90
N ILE A 16 57.25 13.17 -60.00
CA ILE A 16 58.35 14.13 -60.13
C ILE A 16 57.80 15.57 -60.13
N GLU A 17 56.73 15.82 -60.89
CA GLU A 17 56.05 17.13 -60.91
C GLU A 17 55.44 17.48 -59.55
N THR A 18 54.78 16.54 -58.85
CA THR A 18 54.17 16.84 -57.54
C THR A 18 55.20 17.16 -56.46
N ARG A 19 56.36 16.49 -56.48
CA ARG A 19 57.50 16.81 -55.60
C ARG A 19 58.05 18.22 -55.86
N SER A 20 58.05 18.64 -57.13
CA SER A 20 58.47 20.01 -57.50
C SER A 20 57.47 21.07 -56.99
N ILE A 21 56.17 20.77 -56.99
CA ILE A 21 55.12 21.65 -56.43
C ILE A 21 55.29 21.76 -54.90
N LEU A 22 55.50 20.65 -54.19
CA LEU A 22 55.76 20.66 -52.74
C LEU A 22 57.02 21.47 -52.38
N GLN A 23 58.11 21.30 -53.14
CA GLN A 23 59.33 22.09 -52.98
C GLN A 23 59.08 23.59 -53.20
N ALA A 24 58.32 23.96 -54.23
CA ALA A 24 58.07 25.35 -54.58
C ALA A 24 57.17 26.10 -53.59
N TYR A 25 56.21 25.39 -52.96
CA TYR A 25 55.13 26.04 -52.20
C TYR A 25 55.02 25.61 -50.72
N CYS A 26 55.55 24.45 -50.32
CA CYS A 26 55.34 23.89 -48.98
C CYS A 26 56.63 23.82 -48.13
N LEU A 27 57.77 23.42 -48.71
CA LEU A 27 59.00 23.16 -47.92
C LEU A 27 59.68 24.41 -47.33
N ASN A 28 59.33 25.61 -47.80
CA ASN A 28 59.75 26.87 -47.16
C ASN A 28 59.18 27.07 -45.74
N CYS A 29 58.11 26.34 -45.40
CA CYS A 29 57.44 26.40 -44.10
C CYS A 29 57.37 25.05 -43.36
N HIS A 30 57.50 23.92 -44.08
CA HIS A 30 57.35 22.55 -43.56
C HIS A 30 58.52 21.65 -44.01
N SER A 31 59.74 22.02 -43.63
CA SER A 31 60.96 21.24 -43.85
C SER A 31 61.62 20.86 -42.53
N THR A 32 62.65 20.01 -42.58
CA THR A 32 63.40 19.59 -41.40
C THR A 32 63.96 20.78 -40.61
N GLY A 33 64.36 21.85 -41.31
CA GLY A 33 64.87 23.07 -40.68
C GLY A 33 63.81 24.05 -40.18
N LYS A 34 62.54 23.91 -40.61
CA LYS A 34 61.46 24.84 -40.29
C LYS A 34 60.11 24.14 -40.33
N GLN A 35 59.53 23.92 -39.15
CA GLN A 35 58.33 23.12 -38.94
C GLN A 35 57.17 24.01 -38.44
N LYS A 36 56.66 24.91 -39.30
CA LYS A 36 55.49 25.71 -38.92
C LYS A 36 54.30 24.78 -38.66
N GLY A 37 53.58 24.99 -37.57
CA GLY A 37 52.44 24.14 -37.19
C GLY A 37 52.83 22.69 -36.87
N ASP A 38 54.06 22.49 -36.38
CA ASP A 38 54.62 21.18 -36.00
C ASP A 38 54.58 20.13 -37.13
N LEU A 39 54.67 20.59 -38.38
CA LEU A 39 54.59 19.77 -39.58
C LEU A 39 55.91 19.79 -40.36
N ASP A 40 56.44 18.60 -40.63
CA ASP A 40 57.63 18.36 -41.45
C ASP A 40 57.29 17.47 -42.66
N LEU A 41 57.14 18.08 -43.83
CA LEU A 41 56.81 17.36 -45.07
C LEU A 41 58.05 16.80 -45.79
N GLU A 42 59.25 17.14 -45.33
CA GLU A 42 60.50 16.61 -45.88
C GLU A 42 60.82 15.23 -45.27
N ALA A 43 60.51 15.05 -43.98
CA ALA A 43 60.64 13.78 -43.29
C ALA A 43 59.38 12.89 -43.38
N SER A 44 58.21 13.46 -43.68
CA SER A 44 56.94 12.71 -43.69
C SER A 44 56.73 11.86 -44.95
N ASP A 45 56.18 10.66 -44.76
CA ASP A 45 55.79 9.72 -45.82
C ASP A 45 54.29 9.43 -45.72
N ILE A 46 53.54 9.78 -46.76
CA ILE A 46 52.08 9.57 -46.83
C ILE A 46 51.64 8.12 -46.60
N HIS A 47 52.48 7.14 -46.94
CA HIS A 47 52.17 5.73 -46.69
C HIS A 47 52.38 5.30 -45.24
N LYS A 48 53.26 5.98 -44.49
CA LYS A 48 53.52 5.70 -43.07
C LYS A 48 52.69 6.57 -42.14
N GLU A 49 52.44 7.80 -42.54
CA GLU A 49 51.76 8.84 -41.75
C GLU A 49 50.54 9.42 -42.47
N PRO A 50 49.58 8.58 -42.93
CA PRO A 50 48.45 9.05 -43.73
C PRO A 50 47.61 10.12 -43.02
N HIS A 51 47.52 10.06 -41.68
CA HIS A 51 46.79 11.05 -40.87
C HIS A 51 47.39 12.47 -40.94
N VAL A 52 48.70 12.60 -41.06
CA VAL A 52 49.38 13.90 -41.28
C VAL A 52 48.94 14.47 -42.62
N TRP A 53 48.87 13.61 -43.63
CA TRP A 53 48.50 14.00 -44.99
C TRP A 53 46.99 14.24 -45.17
N GLU A 54 46.12 13.61 -44.37
CA GLU A 54 44.71 13.98 -44.24
C GLU A 54 44.59 15.43 -43.74
N ASN A 55 45.33 15.81 -42.70
CA ASN A 55 45.34 17.19 -42.20
C ASN A 55 45.90 18.17 -43.25
N VAL A 56 46.96 17.80 -43.98
CA VAL A 56 47.52 18.60 -45.09
C VAL A 56 46.47 18.85 -46.18
N LEU A 57 45.76 17.78 -46.58
CA LEU A 57 44.70 17.87 -47.56
C LEU A 57 43.59 18.82 -47.10
N ASP A 58 43.18 18.71 -45.83
CA ASP A 58 42.19 19.60 -45.22
C ASP A 58 42.66 21.07 -45.26
N GLN A 59 43.88 21.37 -44.78
CA GLN A 59 44.40 22.75 -44.79
C GLN A 59 44.51 23.35 -46.20
N MET A 60 44.87 22.54 -47.19
CA MET A 60 44.90 22.95 -48.60
C MET A 60 43.51 23.24 -49.15
N GLN A 61 42.52 22.41 -48.83
CA GLN A 61 41.13 22.60 -49.24
C GLN A 61 40.53 23.84 -48.58
N LEU A 62 40.86 24.09 -47.30
CA LEU A 62 40.45 25.28 -46.57
C LEU A 62 41.09 26.57 -47.12
N GLY A 63 42.21 26.45 -47.84
CA GLY A 63 42.95 27.58 -48.37
C GLY A 63 43.88 28.25 -47.35
N GLU A 64 44.13 27.59 -46.23
CA GLU A 64 45.06 28.04 -45.19
C GLU A 64 46.52 27.67 -45.52
N MET A 65 46.71 26.67 -46.38
CA MET A 65 48.02 26.22 -46.84
C MET A 65 48.12 26.24 -48.39
N PRO A 66 49.09 26.99 -48.97
CA PRO A 66 50.03 27.91 -48.31
C PRO A 66 49.34 29.19 -47.78
N PRO A 67 49.84 29.84 -46.70
CA PRO A 67 49.26 31.07 -46.17
C PRO A 67 49.23 32.21 -47.20
N LYS A 68 48.26 33.13 -47.11
CA LYS A 68 48.06 34.24 -48.09
C LYS A 68 49.31 35.07 -48.41
N LYS A 69 50.25 35.20 -47.48
CA LYS A 69 51.49 35.98 -47.63
C LYS A 69 52.62 35.20 -48.35
N GLU A 70 52.46 33.90 -48.50
CA GLU A 70 53.41 33.02 -49.17
C GLU A 70 53.02 32.81 -50.64
N LYS A 71 53.96 32.30 -51.45
CA LYS A 71 53.74 32.00 -52.86
C LYS A 71 52.59 31.00 -53.02
N GLN A 72 51.58 31.36 -53.82
CA GLN A 72 50.41 30.53 -54.06
C GLN A 72 50.57 29.70 -55.35
N PRO A 73 50.14 28.41 -55.35
CA PRO A 73 50.10 27.61 -56.56
C PRO A 73 49.00 28.09 -57.52
N ALA A 74 49.20 27.88 -58.83
CA ALA A 74 48.13 28.07 -59.81
C ALA A 74 46.97 27.10 -59.54
N ALA A 75 45.75 27.43 -59.99
CA ALA A 75 44.57 26.58 -59.75
C ALA A 75 44.76 25.14 -60.27
N THR A 76 45.46 24.96 -61.39
CA THR A 76 45.81 23.65 -61.96
C THR A 76 46.83 22.89 -61.11
N GLU A 77 47.88 23.55 -60.63
CA GLU A 77 48.90 22.96 -59.74
C GLU A 77 48.29 22.58 -58.37
N LYS A 78 47.45 23.45 -57.81
CA LYS A 78 46.72 23.17 -56.57
C LYS A 78 45.84 21.94 -56.73
N LYS A 79 45.07 21.87 -57.82
CA LYS A 79 44.22 20.73 -58.12
C LYS A 79 45.05 19.45 -58.29
N GLN A 80 46.15 19.51 -59.03
CA GLN A 80 47.06 18.38 -59.22
C GLN A 80 47.59 17.84 -57.88
N LEU A 81 48.07 18.72 -56.99
CA LEU A 81 48.55 18.32 -55.67
C LEU A 81 47.44 17.74 -54.80
N THR A 82 46.26 18.38 -54.75
CA THR A 82 45.09 17.88 -54.01
C THR A 82 44.62 16.52 -54.52
N ASP A 83 44.54 16.33 -55.84
CA ASP A 83 44.10 15.08 -56.46
C ASP A 83 45.13 13.95 -56.23
N TRP A 84 46.43 14.26 -56.22
CA TRP A 84 47.47 13.30 -55.87
C TRP A 84 47.39 12.85 -54.41
N VAL A 85 47.32 13.79 -53.45
CA VAL A 85 47.21 13.46 -52.02
C VAL A 85 45.95 12.63 -51.79
N ARG A 86 44.80 13.09 -52.31
CA ARG A 86 43.51 12.39 -52.17
C ARG A 86 43.56 10.99 -52.78
N GLY A 87 44.03 10.86 -54.03
CA GLY A 87 44.13 9.57 -54.71
C GLY A 87 45.05 8.58 -54.00
N THR A 88 46.14 9.06 -53.40
CA THR A 88 47.05 8.22 -52.61
C THR A 88 46.41 7.78 -51.30
N LEU A 89 45.74 8.69 -50.57
CA LEU A 89 44.98 8.34 -49.36
C LEU A 89 43.84 7.36 -49.66
N ASP A 90 43.15 7.49 -50.80
CA ASP A 90 42.12 6.56 -51.24
C ASP A 90 42.67 5.16 -51.52
N GLN A 91 43.84 5.08 -52.16
CA GLN A 91 44.53 3.79 -52.37
C GLN A 91 44.95 3.16 -51.04
N ILE A 92 45.45 3.96 -50.08
CA ILE A 92 45.79 3.47 -48.73
C ILE A 92 44.53 3.00 -47.99
N ALA A 93 43.43 3.73 -48.09
CA ALA A 93 42.15 3.37 -47.50
C ALA A 93 41.63 2.02 -48.05
N LEU A 94 41.67 1.86 -49.38
CA LEU A 94 41.25 0.63 -50.06
C LEU A 94 42.16 -0.56 -49.74
N ALA A 95 43.48 -0.35 -49.69
CA ALA A 95 44.44 -1.40 -49.37
C ALA A 95 44.28 -1.94 -47.93
N ASN A 96 43.80 -1.09 -47.01
CA ASN A 96 43.55 -1.43 -45.62
C ASN A 96 42.05 -1.60 -45.31
N ALA A 97 41.19 -1.71 -46.34
CA ALA A 97 39.75 -1.78 -46.15
C ALA A 97 39.35 -2.97 -45.28
N GLY A 98 38.48 -2.72 -44.30
CA GLY A 98 38.04 -3.76 -43.37
C GLY A 98 38.98 -4.02 -42.19
N ASP A 99 40.07 -3.25 -42.05
CA ASP A 99 40.89 -3.28 -40.84
C ASP A 99 40.06 -2.86 -39.61
N PRO A 100 39.88 -3.72 -38.59
CA PRO A 100 39.04 -3.42 -37.45
C PRO A 100 39.55 -2.29 -36.55
N GLY A 101 40.81 -1.92 -36.68
CA GLY A 101 41.45 -0.97 -35.76
C GLY A 101 42.06 -1.68 -34.53
N PRO A 102 42.83 -0.94 -33.71
CA PRO A 102 43.43 -1.49 -32.50
C PRO A 102 42.38 -1.85 -31.46
N VAL A 103 42.68 -2.86 -30.64
CA VAL A 103 41.90 -3.14 -29.42
C VAL A 103 42.15 -2.02 -28.43
N VAL A 104 41.08 -1.33 -28.04
CA VAL A 104 41.11 -0.32 -26.98
C VAL A 104 40.37 -0.90 -25.79
N LEU A 105 40.99 -0.88 -24.61
CA LEU A 105 40.31 -1.24 -23.38
C LEU A 105 39.27 -0.17 -23.05
N ARG A 106 37.99 -0.54 -22.93
CA ARG A 106 36.89 0.42 -22.74
C ARG A 106 36.19 0.14 -21.44
N ARG A 107 36.20 1.09 -20.50
CA ARG A 107 35.26 1.03 -19.38
C ARG A 107 33.84 1.32 -19.86
N LEU A 108 32.86 0.97 -19.06
CA LEU A 108 31.50 1.49 -19.24
C LEU A 108 31.53 3.02 -19.03
N SER A 109 30.88 3.75 -19.93
CA SER A 109 30.51 5.15 -19.65
C SER A 109 29.53 5.20 -18.48
N ASN A 110 29.36 6.38 -17.87
CA ASN A 110 28.46 6.59 -16.73
C ASN A 110 27.03 6.12 -17.04
N MET A 111 26.57 6.37 -18.26
CA MET A 111 25.23 5.95 -18.72
C MET A 111 25.17 4.45 -19.00
N GLU A 112 26.18 3.89 -19.67
CA GLU A 112 26.27 2.44 -19.90
C GLU A 112 26.30 1.65 -18.58
N TYR A 113 27.02 2.15 -17.58
CA TYR A 113 27.07 1.58 -16.23
C TYR A 113 25.69 1.60 -15.56
N THR A 114 25.02 2.75 -15.58
CA THR A 114 23.69 2.95 -15.01
C THR A 114 22.65 2.05 -15.68
N TYR A 115 22.59 2.04 -17.01
CA TYR A 115 21.65 1.19 -17.76
C TYR A 115 21.90 -0.30 -17.55
N THR A 116 23.17 -0.70 -17.50
CA THR A 116 23.55 -2.09 -17.21
C THR A 116 23.03 -2.52 -15.84
N LEU A 117 23.18 -1.68 -14.82
CA LEU A 117 22.69 -1.99 -13.47
C LEU A 117 21.17 -2.03 -13.38
N ARG A 118 20.47 -1.09 -14.03
CA ARG A 118 19.00 -1.13 -14.11
C ARG A 118 18.51 -2.40 -14.79
N ASP A 119 19.11 -2.79 -15.91
CA ASP A 119 18.72 -4.01 -16.64
C ASP A 119 19.03 -5.30 -15.86
N LEU A 120 20.16 -5.34 -15.15
CA LEU A 120 20.55 -6.53 -14.37
C LEU A 120 19.76 -6.70 -13.07
N THR A 121 19.29 -5.59 -12.48
CA THR A 121 18.58 -5.59 -11.18
C THR A 121 17.07 -5.47 -11.33
N GLY A 122 16.58 -4.87 -12.41
CA GLY A 122 15.18 -4.47 -12.58
C GLY A 122 14.78 -3.24 -11.76
N VAL A 123 15.72 -2.53 -11.14
CA VAL A 123 15.46 -1.36 -10.29
C VAL A 123 15.70 -0.08 -11.09
N GLU A 124 14.64 0.46 -11.69
CA GLU A 124 14.70 1.65 -12.56
C GLU A 124 15.14 2.94 -11.83
N SER A 125 14.94 3.01 -10.51
CA SER A 125 15.32 4.18 -9.69
C SER A 125 16.82 4.28 -9.42
N LEU A 126 17.64 3.26 -9.76
CA LEU A 126 19.08 3.31 -9.53
C LEU A 126 19.74 4.40 -10.38
N ASP A 127 20.48 5.29 -9.74
CA ASP A 127 21.37 6.26 -10.39
C ASP A 127 22.76 6.25 -9.74
N PRO A 128 23.53 5.18 -9.99
CA PRO A 128 24.77 4.92 -9.27
C PRO A 128 25.94 5.77 -9.80
N ALA A 129 25.81 6.37 -10.99
CA ALA A 129 26.85 7.21 -11.60
C ALA A 129 26.65 8.72 -11.36
N ARG A 130 25.64 9.13 -10.57
CA ARG A 130 25.30 10.54 -10.32
C ARG A 130 26.46 11.38 -9.77
N GLU A 131 27.37 10.77 -9.01
CA GLU A 131 28.54 11.44 -8.43
C GLU A 131 29.84 11.16 -9.19
N PHE A 132 29.76 10.53 -10.36
CA PHE A 132 30.94 10.26 -11.16
C PHE A 132 31.35 11.53 -11.91
N PRO A 133 32.67 11.74 -12.13
CA PRO A 133 33.13 12.76 -13.07
C PRO A 133 32.46 12.58 -14.44
N VAL A 134 32.18 13.68 -15.12
CA VAL A 134 31.62 13.66 -16.48
C VAL A 134 32.60 12.95 -17.42
N ASP A 135 32.07 12.05 -18.25
CA ASP A 135 32.87 11.38 -19.26
C ASP A 135 33.31 12.36 -20.35
N GLY A 136 34.59 12.31 -20.72
CA GLY A 136 35.08 13.04 -21.89
C GLY A 136 34.52 12.47 -23.19
N ALA A 137 34.33 13.32 -24.20
CA ALA A 137 34.05 12.89 -25.55
C ALA A 137 35.36 12.81 -26.36
N ALA A 138 35.51 11.79 -27.20
CA ALA A 138 36.63 11.65 -28.12
C ALA A 138 36.19 11.14 -29.50
N GLY A 139 37.12 11.17 -30.45
CA GLY A 139 36.90 10.71 -31.82
C GLY A 139 35.79 11.49 -32.51
N GLU A 140 34.67 10.84 -32.73
CA GLU A 140 33.50 11.44 -33.38
C GLU A 140 32.62 12.27 -32.44
N GLY A 141 33.04 12.49 -31.19
CA GLY A 141 32.34 13.38 -30.24
C GLY A 141 31.38 12.65 -29.28
N PHE A 142 31.61 11.36 -29.04
CA PHE A 142 30.76 10.55 -28.16
C PHE A 142 31.49 10.13 -26.88
N THR A 143 30.73 10.02 -25.80
CA THR A 143 31.26 9.61 -24.48
C THR A 143 31.58 8.12 -24.38
N ASN A 144 31.13 7.29 -25.34
CA ASN A 144 31.45 5.86 -25.38
C ASN A 144 32.80 5.54 -26.06
N ALA A 145 33.53 6.58 -26.50
CA ALA A 145 34.81 6.42 -27.18
C ALA A 145 35.92 6.01 -26.19
N GLY A 146 36.53 4.84 -26.42
CA GLY A 146 37.49 4.24 -25.49
C GLY A 146 38.68 5.13 -25.11
N ALA A 147 39.15 5.96 -26.05
CA ALA A 147 40.32 6.83 -25.84
C ALA A 147 40.09 7.95 -24.81
N ALA A 148 38.83 8.34 -24.54
CA ALA A 148 38.49 9.33 -23.52
C ALA A 148 38.14 8.72 -22.15
N LEU A 149 37.91 7.41 -22.09
CA LEU A 149 37.39 6.72 -20.91
C LEU A 149 38.51 6.28 -19.96
N VAL A 150 39.24 7.26 -19.43
CA VAL A 150 40.33 7.04 -18.46
C VAL A 150 39.77 6.67 -17.08
N MET A 151 40.51 5.84 -16.34
CA MET A 151 40.22 5.49 -14.94
C MET A 151 41.12 6.31 -14.01
N SER A 152 40.53 7.16 -13.17
CA SER A 152 41.24 7.89 -12.13
C SER A 152 41.11 7.18 -10.76
N PRO A 153 42.03 7.39 -9.81
CA PRO A 153 41.89 6.86 -8.46
C PRO A 153 40.57 7.29 -7.78
N ALA A 154 40.13 8.53 -7.98
CA ALA A 154 38.87 9.03 -7.43
C ALA A 154 37.64 8.30 -8.01
N LEU A 155 37.66 8.01 -9.32
CA LEU A 155 36.58 7.26 -9.96
C LEU A 155 36.50 5.82 -9.46
N LEU A 156 37.63 5.17 -9.17
CA LEU A 156 37.64 3.83 -8.59
C LEU A 156 36.94 3.78 -7.21
N THR A 157 37.17 4.80 -6.36
CA THR A 157 36.46 4.93 -5.08
C THR A 157 34.95 5.08 -5.31
N LYS A 158 34.55 5.92 -6.27
CA LYS A 158 33.12 6.10 -6.62
C LYS A 158 32.46 4.80 -7.11
N TYR A 159 33.17 3.96 -7.88
CA TYR A 159 32.65 2.64 -8.25
C TYR A 159 32.44 1.71 -7.05
N LEU A 160 33.32 1.76 -6.04
CA LEU A 160 33.16 0.97 -4.83
C LEU A 160 31.94 1.43 -4.01
N ASP A 161 31.75 2.74 -3.87
CA ASP A 161 30.59 3.30 -3.17
C ASP A 161 29.28 2.97 -3.91
N ALA A 162 29.26 3.15 -5.23
CA ALA A 162 28.14 2.74 -6.09
C ALA A 162 27.85 1.23 -5.98
N ALA A 163 28.88 0.38 -5.96
CA ALA A 163 28.70 -1.06 -5.83
C ALA A 163 28.10 -1.45 -4.47
N LYS A 164 28.47 -0.77 -3.38
CA LYS A 164 27.86 -0.95 -2.05
C LYS A 164 26.41 -0.50 -2.04
N GLU A 165 26.12 0.66 -2.63
CA GLU A 165 24.76 1.19 -2.76
C GLU A 165 23.88 0.19 -3.51
N VAL A 166 24.29 -0.24 -4.71
CA VAL A 166 23.57 -1.23 -5.50
C VAL A 166 23.41 -2.53 -4.72
N ALA A 167 24.48 -3.05 -4.12
CA ALA A 167 24.40 -4.29 -3.34
C ALA A 167 23.45 -4.17 -2.14
N ALA A 168 23.18 -2.97 -1.60
CA ALA A 168 22.19 -2.77 -0.53
C ALA A 168 20.74 -3.04 -0.99
N HIS A 169 20.45 -2.86 -2.28
CA HIS A 169 19.14 -3.19 -2.88
C HIS A 169 18.90 -4.70 -3.05
N ALA A 170 19.92 -5.55 -2.80
CA ALA A 170 19.75 -6.99 -2.81
C ALA A 170 19.06 -7.47 -1.53
N VAL A 171 17.92 -8.14 -1.70
CA VAL A 171 17.16 -8.83 -0.66
C VAL A 171 17.53 -10.30 -0.70
N PHE A 172 18.30 -10.74 0.30
CA PHE A 172 18.66 -12.15 0.46
C PHE A 172 17.53 -12.88 1.19
N THR A 173 17.13 -14.02 0.63
CA THR A 173 15.99 -14.82 1.10
C THR A 173 16.47 -16.25 1.41
N PRO A 174 15.64 -17.11 2.02
CA PRO A 174 16.00 -18.52 2.24
C PRO A 174 16.34 -19.27 0.95
N HIS A 175 15.76 -18.84 -0.16
CA HIS A 175 15.75 -19.55 -1.44
C HIS A 175 16.67 -18.91 -2.49
N GLY A 176 17.41 -17.85 -2.15
CA GLY A 176 18.26 -17.11 -3.09
C GLY A 176 18.22 -15.61 -2.85
N MET A 177 18.07 -14.83 -3.92
CA MET A 177 18.11 -13.36 -3.88
C MET A 177 17.09 -12.76 -4.85
N ARG A 178 16.55 -11.59 -4.49
CA ARG A 178 15.85 -10.69 -5.41
C ARG A 178 16.34 -9.25 -5.21
N TRP A 179 15.93 -8.35 -6.09
CA TRP A 179 16.20 -6.91 -5.95
C TRP A 179 14.95 -6.18 -5.44
N SER A 180 15.17 -5.06 -4.74
CA SER A 180 14.13 -4.15 -4.27
C SER A 180 14.52 -2.70 -4.60
N ALA A 181 13.52 -1.84 -4.81
CA ALA A 181 13.75 -0.40 -4.91
C ALA A 181 14.14 0.24 -3.57
N SER A 182 13.86 -0.43 -2.45
CA SER A 182 14.29 -0.03 -1.11
C SER A 182 15.51 -0.83 -0.62
N THR A 183 16.19 -0.28 0.38
CA THR A 183 17.33 -0.85 1.09
C THR A 183 17.01 -1.21 2.55
N SER A 184 15.76 -1.02 3.01
CA SER A 184 15.38 -1.23 4.40
C SER A 184 14.63 -2.54 4.63
N ALA A 185 14.90 -3.21 5.75
CA ALA A 185 14.23 -4.45 6.13
C ALA A 185 12.71 -4.25 6.38
N GLN A 186 12.30 -3.05 6.79
CA GLN A 186 10.90 -2.70 6.98
C GLN A 186 10.17 -2.68 5.63
N ASP A 187 10.71 -1.99 4.63
CA ASP A 187 10.09 -1.94 3.30
C ASP A 187 10.07 -3.32 2.65
N TRP A 188 11.13 -4.14 2.83
CA TRP A 188 11.12 -5.52 2.33
C TRP A 188 10.06 -6.39 3.00
N THR A 189 9.80 -6.16 4.29
CA THR A 189 8.71 -6.80 5.04
C THR A 189 7.37 -6.40 4.43
N ASP A 190 7.16 -5.10 4.20
CA ASP A 190 5.92 -4.58 3.62
C ASP A 190 5.71 -5.04 2.16
N GLU A 191 6.77 -5.15 1.37
CA GLU A 191 6.73 -5.75 0.03
C GLU A 191 6.29 -7.22 0.07
N ALA A 192 6.84 -8.01 1.01
CA ALA A 192 6.45 -9.41 1.18
C ALA A 192 4.99 -9.54 1.64
N LEU A 193 4.55 -8.70 2.57
CA LEU A 193 3.15 -8.60 3.01
C LEU A 193 2.22 -8.24 1.85
N ALA A 194 2.59 -7.24 1.04
CA ALA A 194 1.82 -6.82 -0.12
C ALA A 194 1.69 -7.96 -1.15
N ARG A 195 2.74 -8.74 -1.37
CA ARG A 195 2.71 -9.92 -2.26
C ARG A 195 1.81 -11.03 -1.72
N ILE A 196 1.86 -11.34 -0.42
CA ILE A 196 0.96 -12.34 0.19
C ILE A 196 -0.49 -11.87 0.07
N ARG A 197 -0.78 -10.61 0.44
CA ARG A 197 -2.11 -10.01 0.31
C ARG A 197 -2.60 -9.99 -1.14
N GLY A 198 -1.71 -9.75 -2.10
CA GLY A 198 -2.00 -9.84 -3.53
C GLY A 198 -2.41 -11.23 -3.98
N ILE A 199 -1.79 -12.30 -3.44
CA ILE A 199 -2.21 -13.69 -3.68
C ILE A 199 -3.59 -13.94 -3.05
N TYR A 200 -3.80 -13.49 -1.82
CA TYR A 200 -5.09 -13.67 -1.12
C TYR A 200 -6.24 -12.95 -1.82
N ALA A 201 -6.02 -11.73 -2.28
CA ALA A 201 -7.02 -10.89 -2.94
C ALA A 201 -7.55 -11.50 -4.25
N LYS A 202 -6.76 -12.34 -4.94
CA LYS A 202 -7.20 -13.02 -6.18
C LYS A 202 -8.37 -13.98 -5.97
N HIS A 203 -8.53 -14.53 -4.77
CA HIS A 203 -9.49 -15.61 -4.51
C HIS A 203 -10.51 -15.28 -3.42
N THR A 204 -10.49 -14.07 -2.89
CA THR A 204 -11.31 -13.65 -1.74
C THR A 204 -12.12 -12.42 -2.09
N THR A 205 -13.27 -12.23 -1.43
CA THR A 205 -14.02 -10.97 -1.52
C THR A 205 -13.56 -9.94 -0.51
N SER A 206 -13.65 -8.67 -0.89
CA SER A 206 -13.69 -7.56 0.06
C SER A 206 -15.08 -7.47 0.68
N GLY A 207 -15.17 -7.50 2.00
CA GLY A 207 -16.40 -7.25 2.77
C GLY A 207 -16.29 -5.94 3.55
N GLU A 208 -17.41 -5.46 4.09
CA GLU A 208 -17.37 -4.46 5.17
C GLU A 208 -16.80 -5.11 6.45
N SER A 209 -16.05 -4.34 7.23
CA SER A 209 -15.50 -4.76 8.52
C SER A 209 -16.63 -5.12 9.49
N ALA A 210 -16.76 -6.40 9.84
CA ALA A 210 -17.51 -6.79 11.03
C ALA A 210 -16.68 -6.44 12.27
N GLN A 211 -17.31 -5.74 13.20
CA GLN A 211 -16.72 -5.40 14.49
C GLN A 211 -17.12 -6.48 15.50
N THR A 212 -16.17 -7.08 16.22
CA THR A 212 -16.49 -7.78 17.46
C THR A 212 -16.07 -6.93 18.63
N VAL A 213 -16.88 -6.97 19.68
CA VAL A 213 -16.60 -6.29 20.92
C VAL A 213 -16.02 -7.31 21.87
N ALA A 214 -14.72 -7.27 22.07
CA ALA A 214 -14.08 -7.91 23.22
C ALA A 214 -13.92 -6.82 24.28
N GLN A 215 -14.59 -6.99 25.43
CA GLN A 215 -14.44 -6.11 26.60
C GLN A 215 -14.71 -4.62 26.37
N GLY A 216 -15.66 -4.28 25.50
CA GLY A 216 -16.01 -2.88 25.23
C GLY A 216 -15.08 -2.16 24.25
N ILE A 217 -14.01 -2.81 23.78
CA ILE A 217 -13.19 -2.32 22.66
C ILE A 217 -13.78 -2.87 21.37
N LYS A 218 -14.12 -1.96 20.45
CA LYS A 218 -14.48 -2.32 19.07
C LYS A 218 -13.21 -2.76 18.35
N LEU A 219 -12.95 -4.05 18.36
CA LEU A 219 -11.95 -4.64 17.48
C LEU A 219 -12.65 -4.81 16.14
N ASP A 220 -12.16 -4.09 15.12
CA ASP A 220 -12.39 -4.56 13.76
C ASP A 220 -11.88 -6.01 13.73
N THR A 221 -12.65 -6.99 13.22
CA THR A 221 -12.18 -8.38 13.13
C THR A 221 -11.43 -8.66 11.83
N GLY A 222 -11.21 -7.63 11.00
CA GLY A 222 -10.53 -7.79 9.72
C GLY A 222 -11.36 -8.61 8.72
N THR A 223 -12.66 -8.76 8.96
CA THR A 223 -13.57 -9.54 8.11
C THR A 223 -13.85 -8.90 6.75
N GLY A 224 -13.24 -7.74 6.48
CA GLY A 224 -13.34 -7.08 5.20
C GLY A 224 -12.45 -7.65 4.09
N SER A 225 -11.60 -8.64 4.35
CA SER A 225 -10.87 -9.35 3.28
C SER A 225 -10.57 -10.79 3.71
N GLY A 226 -10.58 -11.74 2.76
CA GLY A 226 -10.31 -13.16 3.05
C GLY A 226 -11.52 -14.09 3.00
N ARG A 227 -12.74 -13.57 2.80
CA ARG A 227 -13.97 -14.39 2.74
C ARG A 227 -14.07 -15.21 1.45
N LEU A 228 -14.69 -16.38 1.56
CA LEU A 228 -15.02 -17.25 0.43
C LEU A 228 -16.09 -16.57 -0.46
N PRO A 229 -15.82 -16.28 -1.75
CA PRO A 229 -16.80 -15.63 -2.63
C PRO A 229 -17.82 -16.65 -3.18
N LEU A 230 -18.54 -17.32 -2.28
CA LEU A 230 -19.35 -18.50 -2.56
C LEU A 230 -20.45 -18.26 -3.61
N GLU A 231 -21.11 -17.10 -3.56
CA GLU A 231 -22.17 -16.72 -4.51
C GLU A 231 -21.71 -16.84 -5.97
N LYS A 232 -20.53 -16.27 -6.29
CA LYS A 232 -19.98 -16.31 -7.65
C LYS A 232 -19.75 -17.74 -8.14
N TYR A 233 -19.27 -18.63 -7.26
CA TYR A 233 -19.05 -20.03 -7.60
C TYR A 233 -20.35 -20.80 -7.84
N LEU A 234 -21.36 -20.60 -6.99
CA LEU A 234 -22.67 -21.26 -7.15
C LEU A 234 -23.39 -20.78 -8.41
N ASP A 235 -23.32 -19.48 -8.71
CA ASP A 235 -23.90 -18.93 -9.93
C ASP A 235 -23.23 -19.45 -11.19
N ALA A 236 -21.90 -19.52 -11.23
CA ALA A 236 -21.17 -20.10 -12.35
C ALA A 236 -21.49 -21.60 -12.54
N LEU A 237 -21.60 -22.38 -11.46
CA LEU A 237 -21.94 -23.81 -11.53
C LEU A 237 -23.36 -24.10 -12.00
N GLN A 238 -24.27 -23.13 -11.88
CA GLN A 238 -25.69 -23.24 -12.23
C GLN A 238 -26.07 -22.44 -13.48
N ASP A 239 -25.08 -21.98 -14.26
CA ASP A 239 -25.23 -21.20 -15.49
C ASP A 239 -25.92 -19.84 -15.28
N ARG A 240 -25.80 -19.25 -14.08
CA ARG A 240 -26.35 -17.92 -13.73
C ARG A 240 -25.32 -16.79 -13.81
N GLY A 241 -24.02 -17.09 -13.94
CA GLY A 241 -22.93 -16.11 -14.00
C GLY A 241 -21.69 -16.62 -14.76
N SER A 242 -20.67 -15.77 -14.90
CA SER A 242 -19.40 -16.13 -15.57
C SER A 242 -18.44 -16.89 -14.65
N ALA A 243 -17.67 -17.81 -15.22
CA ALA A 243 -16.57 -18.51 -14.56
C ALA A 243 -15.25 -17.72 -14.58
N ASP A 244 -15.20 -16.57 -15.26
CA ASP A 244 -13.98 -15.78 -15.41
C ASP A 244 -13.45 -15.28 -14.06
N GLY A 245 -12.17 -15.51 -13.80
CA GLY A 245 -11.51 -15.12 -12.55
C GLY A 245 -11.82 -16.00 -11.34
N LEU A 246 -12.58 -17.10 -11.50
CA LEU A 246 -12.83 -18.08 -10.45
C LEU A 246 -11.79 -19.22 -10.49
N SER A 247 -11.50 -19.83 -9.33
CA SER A 247 -10.58 -20.98 -9.25
C SER A 247 -11.19 -22.22 -9.91
N PRO A 248 -10.55 -22.80 -10.95
CA PRO A 248 -11.01 -24.04 -11.56
C PRO A 248 -11.00 -25.22 -10.58
N LYS A 249 -10.02 -25.23 -9.66
CA LYS A 249 -9.86 -26.27 -8.63
C LYS A 249 -11.08 -26.30 -7.71
N TYR A 250 -11.50 -25.14 -7.20
CA TYR A 250 -12.65 -25.10 -6.31
C TYR A 250 -13.97 -25.38 -7.02
N GLN A 251 -14.12 -24.93 -8.27
CA GLN A 251 -15.29 -25.29 -9.09
C GLN A 251 -15.43 -26.80 -9.25
N GLN A 252 -14.32 -27.51 -9.50
CA GLN A 252 -14.31 -28.96 -9.59
C GLN A 252 -14.70 -29.62 -8.26
N ILE A 253 -14.10 -29.20 -7.14
CA ILE A 253 -14.41 -29.70 -5.80
C ILE A 253 -15.90 -29.53 -5.48
N LEU A 254 -16.45 -28.33 -5.72
CA LEU A 254 -17.87 -28.06 -5.49
C LEU A 254 -18.76 -28.90 -6.41
N ARG A 255 -18.42 -29.03 -7.69
CA ARG A 255 -19.18 -29.85 -8.63
C ARG A 255 -19.24 -31.30 -8.15
N GLU A 256 -18.10 -31.90 -7.83
CA GLU A 256 -18.01 -33.27 -7.32
C GLU A 256 -18.84 -33.44 -6.03
N ALA A 257 -18.72 -32.50 -5.08
CA ALA A 257 -19.46 -32.54 -3.83
C ALA A 257 -20.98 -32.40 -4.02
N LEU A 258 -21.43 -31.54 -4.93
CA LEU A 258 -22.85 -31.24 -5.19
C LEU A 258 -23.52 -32.24 -6.14
N THR A 259 -22.75 -33.05 -6.88
CA THR A 259 -23.27 -34.15 -7.71
C THR A 259 -23.13 -35.53 -7.06
N SER A 260 -22.36 -35.65 -5.99
CA SER A 260 -22.15 -36.92 -5.28
C SER A 260 -23.45 -37.51 -4.72
N THR A 261 -23.52 -38.84 -4.69
CA THR A 261 -24.62 -39.63 -4.11
C THR A 261 -24.31 -40.19 -2.73
N LYS A 262 -23.13 -39.89 -2.16
CA LYS A 262 -22.75 -40.32 -0.80
C LYS A 262 -23.68 -39.66 0.23
N PRO A 263 -24.43 -40.40 1.07
CA PRO A 263 -25.39 -39.82 2.01
C PRO A 263 -24.77 -38.77 2.94
N SER A 264 -25.47 -37.65 3.14
CA SER A 264 -25.06 -36.59 4.06
C SER A 264 -26.25 -35.73 4.49
N VAL A 265 -26.49 -35.66 5.80
CA VAL A 265 -27.61 -34.92 6.38
C VAL A 265 -27.57 -33.41 6.08
N LEU A 266 -26.38 -32.84 5.87
CA LEU A 266 -26.21 -31.43 5.51
C LEU A 266 -26.13 -31.19 4.00
N LEU A 267 -25.44 -32.06 3.25
CA LEU A 267 -25.22 -31.82 1.83
C LEU A 267 -26.41 -32.25 0.96
N ASP A 268 -27.17 -33.27 1.36
CA ASP A 268 -28.28 -33.78 0.53
C ASP A 268 -29.39 -32.73 0.27
N PRO A 269 -29.81 -31.90 1.25
CA PRO A 269 -30.70 -30.77 0.99
C PRO A 269 -30.12 -29.75 0.00
N LEU A 270 -28.82 -29.46 0.09
CA LEU A 270 -28.14 -28.53 -0.82
C LEU A 270 -28.02 -29.11 -2.23
N ARG A 271 -27.70 -30.40 -2.35
CA ARG A 271 -27.66 -31.14 -3.61
C ARG A 271 -29.03 -31.18 -4.30
N ALA A 272 -30.12 -31.30 -3.54
CA ALA A 272 -31.47 -31.22 -4.08
C ALA A 272 -31.76 -29.83 -4.67
N LYS A 273 -31.40 -28.75 -3.95
CA LYS A 273 -31.51 -27.37 -4.47
C LYS A 273 -30.61 -27.12 -5.67
N PHE A 274 -29.40 -27.68 -5.68
CA PHE A 274 -28.45 -27.59 -6.80
C PHE A 274 -29.01 -28.25 -8.07
N ARG A 275 -29.54 -29.48 -7.96
CA ARG A 275 -30.23 -30.17 -9.07
C ARG A 275 -31.42 -29.36 -9.62
N ALA A 276 -32.11 -28.62 -8.74
CA ALA A 276 -33.19 -27.71 -9.12
C ALA A 276 -32.72 -26.34 -9.63
N LYS A 277 -31.39 -26.09 -9.71
CA LYS A 277 -30.77 -24.80 -10.01
C LYS A 277 -31.24 -23.63 -9.12
N LYS A 278 -31.59 -23.94 -7.86
CA LYS A 278 -32.10 -22.98 -6.86
C LYS A 278 -31.17 -22.78 -5.66
N LEU A 279 -30.03 -23.48 -5.60
CA LEU A 279 -29.06 -23.30 -4.52
C LEU A 279 -28.43 -21.90 -4.60
N THR A 280 -28.31 -21.24 -3.44
CA THR A 280 -27.75 -19.90 -3.26
C THR A 280 -26.84 -19.87 -2.03
N ALA A 281 -26.02 -18.82 -1.88
CA ALA A 281 -25.15 -18.68 -0.70
C ALA A 281 -25.96 -18.62 0.61
N ALA A 282 -27.17 -18.06 0.59
CA ALA A 282 -28.09 -17.99 1.73
C ALA A 282 -28.52 -19.36 2.28
N ASP A 283 -28.37 -20.44 1.50
CA ASP A 283 -28.64 -21.81 1.96
C ASP A 283 -27.47 -22.42 2.76
N ILE A 284 -26.27 -21.82 2.67
CA ILE A 284 -25.01 -22.33 3.21
C ILE A 284 -24.50 -21.44 4.34
N GLU A 285 -24.57 -20.12 4.19
CA GLU A 285 -24.07 -19.12 5.15
C GLU A 285 -24.56 -19.34 6.59
N PRO A 286 -25.85 -19.65 6.86
CA PRO A 286 -26.30 -19.91 8.23
C PRO A 286 -25.58 -21.10 8.88
N TRP A 287 -25.30 -22.16 8.12
CA TRP A 287 -24.51 -23.29 8.60
C TRP A 287 -23.04 -22.92 8.81
N GLN A 288 -22.48 -22.03 7.98
CA GLN A 288 -21.13 -21.52 8.23
C GLN A 288 -21.04 -20.75 9.57
N GLN A 289 -22.05 -19.95 9.91
CA GLN A 289 -22.10 -19.20 11.19
C GLN A 289 -22.28 -20.10 12.42
N VAL A 290 -22.92 -21.26 12.24
CA VAL A 290 -23.21 -22.21 13.33
C VAL A 290 -22.07 -23.19 13.54
N LEU A 291 -21.31 -23.51 12.50
CA LEU A 291 -20.20 -24.48 12.55
C LEU A 291 -18.82 -23.83 12.70
N TRP A 292 -18.73 -22.51 12.61
CA TRP A 292 -17.48 -21.76 12.80
C TRP A 292 -17.69 -20.60 13.78
N ARG A 293 -16.65 -20.29 14.54
CA ARG A 293 -16.54 -19.03 15.30
C ARG A 293 -15.19 -18.36 15.01
N PHE A 294 -15.12 -17.05 15.21
CA PHE A 294 -13.86 -16.33 15.18
C PHE A 294 -13.34 -16.06 16.58
N ALA A 295 -12.05 -16.29 16.80
CA ALA A 295 -11.33 -16.02 18.04
C ALA A 295 -10.25 -14.96 17.81
N ASN A 296 -9.82 -14.29 18.88
CA ASN A 296 -8.69 -13.38 18.80
C ASN A 296 -7.38 -14.19 18.85
N VAL A 297 -6.50 -13.92 17.90
CA VAL A 297 -5.16 -14.53 17.79
C VAL A 297 -4.09 -13.53 18.21
N GLY A 298 -2.97 -14.00 18.76
CA GLY A 298 -1.82 -13.16 19.13
C GLY A 298 -1.81 -12.60 20.56
N HIS A 299 -2.91 -12.72 21.31
CA HIS A 299 -2.99 -12.35 22.72
C HIS A 299 -2.26 -13.37 23.63
N ILE A 300 -1.67 -12.85 24.71
CA ILE A 300 -0.71 -13.52 25.59
C ILE A 300 -1.25 -14.71 26.43
N GLY A 301 -0.40 -15.74 26.59
CA GLY A 301 -0.21 -16.46 27.87
C GLY A 301 -1.17 -17.58 28.23
N LYS A 302 -1.82 -18.25 27.28
CA LYS A 302 -2.82 -19.28 27.60
C LYS A 302 -2.35 -20.67 27.19
N GLU A 303 -2.14 -21.54 28.18
CA GLU A 303 -1.84 -22.98 28.00
C GLU A 303 -2.91 -23.70 27.13
N ASN A 304 -4.10 -23.10 27.00
CA ASN A 304 -5.21 -23.55 26.14
C ASN A 304 -5.87 -22.40 25.35
N GLY A 305 -5.10 -21.39 24.91
CA GLY A 305 -5.61 -20.29 24.08
C GLY A 305 -6.09 -20.75 22.70
N PRO A 306 -6.92 -19.94 22.00
CA PRO A 306 -7.35 -20.26 20.64
C PRO A 306 -6.14 -20.44 19.73
N LYS A 307 -6.09 -21.58 19.04
CA LYS A 307 -4.97 -21.97 18.16
C LYS A 307 -5.13 -21.47 16.73
N ALA A 308 -6.34 -21.03 16.38
CA ALA A 308 -6.70 -20.51 15.07
C ALA A 308 -7.63 -19.29 15.26
N TRP A 309 -7.60 -18.39 14.28
CA TRP A 309 -8.54 -17.28 14.20
C TRP A 309 -9.93 -17.79 13.83
N GLN A 310 -10.02 -18.75 12.92
CA GLN A 310 -11.27 -19.44 12.58
C GLN A 310 -11.33 -20.82 13.23
N GLU A 311 -12.20 -21.00 14.24
CA GLU A 311 -12.33 -22.24 15.01
C GLU A 311 -13.61 -23.00 14.69
N PRO A 312 -13.55 -24.34 14.54
CA PRO A 312 -14.74 -25.16 14.38
C PRO A 312 -15.54 -25.23 15.69
N VAL A 313 -16.87 -25.16 15.58
CA VAL A 313 -17.82 -25.38 16.68
C VAL A 313 -18.91 -26.35 16.25
N THR A 314 -19.61 -26.93 17.22
CA THR A 314 -20.63 -27.96 16.95
C THR A 314 -21.89 -27.73 17.78
N PRO A 315 -23.10 -27.82 17.17
CA PRO A 315 -24.37 -27.75 17.89
C PRO A 315 -24.75 -29.07 18.60
N LEU A 316 -23.86 -30.07 18.64
CA LEU A 316 -24.12 -31.37 19.28
C LEU A 316 -23.96 -31.29 20.79
N THR A 317 -24.96 -31.80 21.51
CA THR A 317 -24.93 -31.85 22.97
C THR A 317 -25.80 -32.99 23.50
N SER A 318 -25.43 -33.59 24.62
CA SER A 318 -26.25 -34.62 25.28
C SER A 318 -27.36 -34.03 26.15
N ASN A 319 -27.23 -32.77 26.56
CA ASN A 319 -28.22 -32.03 27.34
C ASN A 319 -28.05 -30.52 27.12
N HIS A 320 -29.14 -29.81 26.79
CA HIS A 320 -29.08 -28.38 26.50
C HIS A 320 -30.14 -27.58 27.24
N GLU A 321 -29.72 -26.52 27.95
CA GLU A 321 -30.65 -25.52 28.50
C GLU A 321 -30.98 -24.48 27.43
N MET A 322 -32.24 -24.44 27.01
CA MET A 322 -32.76 -23.43 26.09
C MET A 322 -33.41 -22.30 26.88
N ARG A 323 -33.03 -21.06 26.55
CA ARG A 323 -33.54 -19.84 27.17
C ARG A 323 -34.16 -18.92 26.12
N VAL A 324 -35.37 -18.46 26.36
CA VAL A 324 -36.07 -17.51 25.49
C VAL A 324 -36.52 -16.31 26.33
N LYS A 325 -35.94 -15.14 26.05
CA LYS A 325 -36.37 -13.88 26.66
C LYS A 325 -37.72 -13.46 26.10
N LEU A 326 -38.63 -13.08 26.98
CA LEU A 326 -39.97 -12.62 26.65
C LEU A 326 -40.08 -11.13 26.95
N THR A 327 -40.27 -10.33 25.90
CA THR A 327 -40.31 -8.85 25.97
C THR A 327 -41.62 -8.28 25.44
N SER A 328 -42.69 -9.09 25.39
CA SER A 328 -43.99 -8.68 24.88
C SER A 328 -44.92 -8.22 25.99
N ASP A 329 -45.65 -7.14 25.72
CA ASP A 329 -46.81 -6.63 26.46
C ASP A 329 -48.12 -7.32 26.05
N ARG A 330 -48.05 -8.36 25.20
CA ARG A 330 -49.16 -9.18 24.73
C ARG A 330 -48.95 -10.65 25.08
N ASP A 331 -50.00 -11.44 24.93
CA ASP A 331 -49.93 -12.89 25.10
C ASP A 331 -48.92 -13.49 24.10
N VAL A 332 -48.02 -14.33 24.62
CA VAL A 332 -46.98 -15.00 23.83
C VAL A 332 -47.33 -16.48 23.71
N THR A 333 -47.23 -17.04 22.51
CA THR A 333 -47.28 -18.49 22.30
C THR A 333 -45.88 -18.99 21.98
N LEU A 334 -45.39 -19.94 22.78
CA LEU A 334 -44.14 -20.65 22.53
C LEU A 334 -44.42 -22.00 21.87
N TYR A 335 -43.62 -22.33 20.87
CA TYR A 335 -43.64 -23.60 20.14
C TYR A 335 -42.37 -24.38 20.47
N LEU A 336 -42.52 -25.48 21.20
CA LEU A 336 -41.45 -26.43 21.52
C LEU A 336 -41.46 -27.51 20.45
N THR A 337 -40.45 -27.52 19.59
CA THR A 337 -40.41 -28.41 18.42
C THR A 337 -39.26 -29.39 18.49
N THR A 338 -39.51 -30.63 18.07
CA THR A 338 -38.48 -31.64 17.83
C THR A 338 -38.59 -32.22 16.43
N THR A 339 -37.46 -32.45 15.78
CA THR A 339 -37.35 -33.10 14.47
C THR A 339 -36.25 -34.16 14.48
N ASP A 340 -36.38 -35.20 13.65
CA ASP A 340 -35.34 -36.21 13.42
C ASP A 340 -34.04 -35.58 12.88
N ALA A 341 -32.88 -36.09 13.32
CA ALA A 341 -31.55 -35.69 12.87
C ALA A 341 -30.86 -36.73 11.94
N GLY A 342 -31.67 -37.53 11.26
CA GLY A 342 -31.29 -38.26 10.06
C GLY A 342 -30.88 -39.72 10.28
N ASP A 343 -31.20 -40.30 11.45
CA ASP A 343 -31.22 -41.75 11.69
C ASP A 343 -32.64 -42.34 11.69
N GLY A 344 -33.66 -41.49 11.56
CA GLY A 344 -35.07 -41.88 11.52
C GLY A 344 -35.70 -41.89 12.90
N SER A 345 -37.04 -41.81 12.97
CA SER A 345 -37.79 -41.61 14.24
C SER A 345 -37.79 -42.79 15.24
N GLU A 346 -37.01 -43.84 14.99
CA GLU A 346 -36.94 -45.03 15.84
C GLU A 346 -35.95 -44.80 16.99
N GLY A 347 -36.47 -44.53 18.19
CA GLY A 347 -35.65 -44.20 19.38
C GLY A 347 -35.60 -42.72 19.75
N ASP A 348 -36.24 -41.85 18.97
CA ASP A 348 -36.30 -40.39 19.18
C ASP A 348 -37.37 -39.96 20.22
N GLU A 349 -37.30 -40.53 21.41
CA GLU A 349 -38.10 -40.07 22.55
C GLU A 349 -37.33 -38.99 23.31
N VAL A 350 -37.97 -37.83 23.52
CA VAL A 350 -37.37 -36.63 24.10
C VAL A 350 -38.01 -36.24 25.42
N ILE A 351 -37.23 -35.59 26.27
CA ILE A 351 -37.66 -35.04 27.55
C ILE A 351 -37.36 -33.53 27.57
N TRP A 352 -38.41 -32.72 27.62
CA TRP A 352 -38.37 -31.29 27.95
C TRP A 352 -38.43 -31.14 29.47
N GLN A 353 -37.27 -31.12 30.09
CA GLN A 353 -37.09 -31.15 31.54
C GLN A 353 -37.23 -29.74 32.16
N ASN A 354 -38.01 -29.65 33.24
CA ASN A 354 -38.21 -28.44 34.05
C ASN A 354 -38.56 -27.16 33.25
N PRO A 355 -39.63 -27.16 32.42
CA PRO A 355 -40.07 -25.96 31.71
C PRO A 355 -40.65 -24.93 32.70
N ARG A 356 -40.07 -23.73 32.73
CA ARG A 356 -40.41 -22.69 33.72
C ARG A 356 -40.18 -21.27 33.23
N LEU A 357 -40.84 -20.31 33.86
CA LEU A 357 -40.62 -18.87 33.73
C LEU A 357 -39.77 -18.36 34.90
N VAL A 358 -38.71 -17.63 34.59
CA VAL A 358 -37.77 -17.07 35.56
C VAL A 358 -37.71 -15.55 35.41
N ALA A 359 -37.68 -14.84 36.55
CA ALA A 359 -37.47 -13.40 36.59
C ALA A 359 -36.68 -12.99 37.85
N PRO A 360 -35.81 -11.97 37.76
CA PRO A 360 -35.05 -11.49 38.91
C PRO A 360 -35.93 -11.14 40.11
N GLY A 361 -35.60 -11.66 41.28
CA GLY A 361 -36.32 -11.39 42.53
C GLY A 361 -37.71 -12.05 42.65
N ARG A 362 -38.06 -12.97 41.75
CA ARG A 362 -39.30 -13.76 41.81
C ARG A 362 -38.94 -15.26 41.92
N PRO A 363 -39.72 -16.07 42.65
CA PRO A 363 -39.59 -17.53 42.59
C PRO A 363 -39.87 -18.06 41.18
N ASP A 364 -39.10 -19.05 40.74
CA ASP A 364 -39.32 -19.77 39.48
C ASP A 364 -40.78 -20.24 39.38
N LEU A 365 -41.39 -20.04 38.21
CA LEU A 365 -42.77 -20.46 37.93
C LEU A 365 -42.76 -21.63 36.94
N PRO A 366 -42.95 -22.88 37.39
CA PRO A 366 -43.19 -24.01 36.52
C PRO A 366 -44.40 -23.77 35.59
N ILE A 367 -44.31 -24.18 34.32
CA ILE A 367 -45.39 -23.96 33.35
C ILE A 367 -46.72 -24.63 33.77
N ASN A 368 -46.66 -25.78 34.44
CA ASN A 368 -47.85 -26.46 34.96
C ASN A 368 -48.60 -25.64 36.04
N GLY A 369 -47.90 -24.77 36.78
CA GLY A 369 -48.48 -23.89 37.80
C GLY A 369 -49.07 -22.58 37.24
N LEU A 370 -48.86 -22.30 35.96
CA LEU A 370 -49.29 -21.05 35.32
C LEU A 370 -50.82 -20.81 35.39
N PRO A 371 -51.70 -21.80 35.11
CA PRO A 371 -53.16 -21.57 35.16
C PRO A 371 -53.68 -21.23 36.56
N ALA A 372 -53.12 -21.85 37.61
CA ALA A 372 -53.54 -21.61 38.99
C ALA A 372 -53.14 -20.21 39.48
N LEU A 373 -51.95 -19.73 39.10
CA LEU A 373 -51.48 -18.40 39.43
C LEU A 373 -52.32 -17.31 38.76
N VAL A 374 -52.64 -17.47 37.47
CA VAL A 374 -53.47 -16.48 36.74
C VAL A 374 -54.81 -16.30 37.45
N LYS A 375 -55.49 -17.41 37.80
CA LYS A 375 -56.75 -17.38 38.55
C LYS A 375 -56.62 -16.71 39.92
N HIS A 376 -55.52 -16.93 40.63
CA HIS A 376 -55.27 -16.29 41.93
C HIS A 376 -55.11 -14.77 41.80
N LEU A 377 -54.33 -14.30 40.83
CA LEU A 377 -54.09 -12.87 40.61
C LEU A 377 -55.36 -12.14 40.18
N GLU A 378 -56.19 -12.77 39.33
CA GLU A 378 -57.50 -12.23 38.96
C GLU A 378 -58.41 -12.04 40.17
N THR A 379 -58.40 -13.01 41.10
CA THR A 379 -59.18 -12.93 42.34
C THR A 379 -58.70 -11.77 43.24
N GLN A 380 -57.38 -11.59 43.40
CA GLN A 380 -56.84 -10.49 44.22
C GLN A 380 -57.05 -9.12 43.56
N ARG A 381 -57.04 -9.07 42.21
CA ARG A 381 -57.33 -7.86 41.44
C ARG A 381 -58.73 -7.35 41.75
N GLU A 382 -59.73 -8.22 41.68
CA GLU A 382 -61.12 -7.86 42.01
C GLU A 382 -61.25 -7.35 43.45
N ARG A 383 -60.55 -8.01 44.38
CA ARG A 383 -60.56 -7.65 45.80
C ARG A 383 -59.95 -6.27 46.07
N ILE A 384 -58.83 -5.93 45.42
CA ILE A 384 -58.18 -4.60 45.54
C ILE A 384 -59.08 -3.49 44.97
N MET A 385 -59.72 -3.72 43.82
CA MET A 385 -60.64 -2.74 43.22
C MET A 385 -61.80 -2.43 44.17
N ALA A 386 -62.44 -3.49 44.70
CA ALA A 386 -63.58 -3.36 45.60
C ALA A 386 -63.25 -2.61 46.89
N SER A 387 -62.00 -2.72 47.41
CA SER A 387 -61.59 -2.10 48.68
C SER A 387 -60.83 -0.77 48.52
N THR A 388 -60.63 -0.28 47.29
CA THR A 388 -59.74 0.87 47.00
C THR A 388 -60.13 2.12 47.78
N GLU A 389 -61.40 2.53 47.75
CA GLU A 389 -61.87 3.74 48.44
C GLU A 389 -61.68 3.63 49.96
N GLN A 390 -62.02 2.46 50.53
CA GLN A 390 -61.91 2.20 51.96
C GLN A 390 -60.44 2.24 52.42
N CYS A 391 -59.53 1.58 51.69
CA CYS A 391 -58.10 1.57 52.02
C CYS A 391 -57.45 2.96 51.91
N LEU A 392 -57.75 3.72 50.86
CA LEU A 392 -57.19 5.08 50.69
C LEU A 392 -57.73 6.03 51.77
N ASN A 393 -59.02 5.99 52.06
CA ASN A 393 -59.61 6.84 53.11
C ASN A 393 -59.06 6.50 54.51
N ALA A 394 -58.87 5.22 54.81
CA ALA A 394 -58.20 4.76 56.04
C ALA A 394 -56.77 5.35 56.16
N ILE A 395 -56.00 5.30 55.07
CA ILE A 395 -54.63 5.84 55.03
C ILE A 395 -54.61 7.37 55.22
N ALA A 396 -55.58 8.10 54.68
CA ALA A 396 -55.67 9.56 54.82
C ALA A 396 -56.15 10.02 56.21
N GLY A 397 -57.04 9.26 56.85
CA GLY A 397 -57.71 9.64 58.10
C GLY A 397 -57.19 8.96 59.38
N GLY A 398 -56.30 7.96 59.27
CA GLY A 398 -55.71 7.27 60.41
C GLY A 398 -56.65 6.32 61.18
N LYS A 399 -57.72 5.83 60.55
CA LYS A 399 -58.63 4.81 61.12
C LYS A 399 -58.37 3.45 60.45
N ASP A 400 -58.22 2.39 61.25
CA ASP A 400 -57.76 1.05 60.85
C ASP A 400 -58.91 0.04 60.64
N ASP A 401 -59.99 0.45 59.98
CA ASP A 401 -61.19 -0.37 59.74
C ASP A 401 -61.22 -1.06 58.35
N ALA A 402 -60.15 -1.00 57.57
CA ALA A 402 -60.00 -1.72 56.30
C ALA A 402 -59.04 -2.92 56.41
N ASP A 403 -59.09 -3.84 55.44
CA ASP A 403 -58.26 -5.05 55.41
C ASP A 403 -56.75 -4.71 55.55
N PRO A 404 -56.07 -5.17 56.61
CA PRO A 404 -54.67 -4.82 56.88
C PRO A 404 -53.70 -5.22 55.75
N VAL A 405 -53.99 -6.30 55.02
CA VAL A 405 -53.16 -6.78 53.91
C VAL A 405 -53.28 -5.83 52.71
N LEU A 406 -54.49 -5.34 52.44
CA LEU A 406 -54.76 -4.40 51.35
C LEU A 406 -54.27 -3.00 51.72
N ILE A 407 -54.42 -2.57 52.98
CA ILE A 407 -53.80 -1.34 53.49
C ILE A 407 -52.28 -1.39 53.32
N ALA A 408 -51.64 -2.51 53.69
CA ALA A 408 -50.19 -2.65 53.52
C ALA A 408 -49.77 -2.53 52.05
N ALA A 409 -50.47 -3.22 51.13
CA ALA A 409 -50.21 -3.12 49.69
C ALA A 409 -50.41 -1.68 49.15
N TRP A 410 -51.44 -0.97 49.61
CA TRP A 410 -51.68 0.43 49.25
C TRP A 410 -50.63 1.38 49.85
N ARG A 411 -50.25 1.23 51.12
CA ARG A 411 -49.21 2.06 51.77
C ARG A 411 -47.86 1.87 51.11
N GLU A 412 -47.53 0.62 50.75
CA GLU A 412 -46.33 0.25 50.03
C GLU A 412 -46.30 0.87 48.63
N TYR A 413 -47.42 0.76 47.89
CA TYR A 413 -47.58 1.38 46.58
C TYR A 413 -47.52 2.91 46.64
N LEU A 414 -48.11 3.53 47.66
CA LEU A 414 -48.14 4.98 47.89
C LEU A 414 -46.83 5.58 48.41
N GLY A 415 -45.86 4.75 48.81
CA GLY A 415 -44.56 5.20 49.31
C GLY A 415 -44.58 5.75 50.75
N LEU A 416 -45.58 5.35 51.55
CA LEU A 416 -45.74 5.75 52.96
C LEU A 416 -44.96 4.77 53.86
N GLY A 417 -43.62 4.86 53.84
CA GLY A 417 -42.70 4.02 54.62
C GLY A 417 -41.21 4.34 54.37
N THR A 418 -40.30 3.64 55.06
CA THR A 418 -38.85 3.83 54.92
C THR A 418 -38.34 3.27 53.59
N THR A 419 -37.61 4.08 52.82
CA THR A 419 -36.93 3.60 51.61
C THR A 419 -35.78 2.67 52.01
N LYS A 420 -35.83 1.40 51.58
CA LYS A 420 -34.76 0.44 51.81
C LYS A 420 -33.58 0.77 50.91
N LEU A 421 -32.42 1.05 51.50
CA LEU A 421 -31.18 1.33 50.79
C LEU A 421 -30.28 0.10 50.83
N GLU A 422 -29.89 -0.42 49.67
CA GLU A 422 -28.93 -1.52 49.58
C GLU A 422 -27.49 -0.97 49.55
N PRO A 423 -26.63 -1.33 50.52
CA PRO A 423 -25.26 -0.82 50.57
C PRO A 423 -24.37 -1.64 49.63
N LEU A 424 -23.94 -1.03 48.54
CA LEU A 424 -23.16 -1.72 47.49
C LEU A 424 -21.81 -1.07 47.18
N LEU A 425 -21.49 0.08 47.80
CA LEU A 425 -20.13 0.65 47.85
C LEU A 425 -19.54 0.40 49.25
N THR A 426 -19.02 -0.80 49.46
CA THR A 426 -18.62 -1.31 50.78
C THR A 426 -17.11 -1.31 51.00
N LYS A 427 -16.29 -1.16 49.93
CA LYS A 427 -14.83 -1.21 50.02
C LYS A 427 -14.25 0.21 50.06
N LYS A 428 -13.31 0.46 50.97
CA LYS A 428 -12.58 1.73 51.07
C LYS A 428 -11.55 1.85 49.94
N MET A 429 -11.38 3.05 49.42
CA MET A 429 -10.26 3.47 48.57
C MET A 429 -9.45 4.50 49.35
N LEU A 430 -8.24 4.10 49.75
CA LEU A 430 -7.37 4.91 50.62
C LEU A 430 -6.53 5.95 49.86
N GLY A 431 -6.54 5.88 48.53
CA GLY A 431 -5.71 6.68 47.63
C GLY A 431 -5.85 6.18 46.20
N THR A 432 -5.44 7.01 45.24
CA THR A 432 -5.10 6.61 43.87
C THR A 432 -3.58 6.38 43.76
N PRO A 433 -3.05 5.72 42.69
CA PRO A 433 -1.61 5.50 42.54
C PRO A 433 -0.78 6.78 42.69
N ASP A 434 -1.32 7.91 42.23
CA ASP A 434 -0.61 9.19 42.20
C ASP A 434 -0.92 10.10 43.40
N TYR A 435 -2.06 9.89 44.08
CA TYR A 435 -2.54 10.80 45.15
C TYR A 435 -3.20 10.05 46.31
N ASN A 436 -2.59 10.13 47.51
CA ASN A 436 -3.11 9.54 48.75
C ASN A 436 -4.26 10.34 49.40
N PHE A 437 -4.45 11.60 49.00
CA PHE A 437 -5.54 12.47 49.46
C PHE A 437 -6.81 12.35 48.59
N ILE A 438 -6.74 11.61 47.47
CA ILE A 438 -7.92 11.22 46.69
C ILE A 438 -8.47 9.93 47.27
N GLN A 439 -9.51 10.06 48.08
CA GLN A 439 -10.07 8.98 48.88
C GLN A 439 -11.52 8.73 48.53
N GLY A 440 -12.05 7.56 48.83
CA GLY A 440 -13.44 7.27 48.51
C GLY A 440 -13.92 5.86 48.79
N TRP A 441 -15.06 5.52 48.20
CA TRP A 441 -15.69 4.21 48.30
C TRP A 441 -15.79 3.57 46.91
N GLN A 442 -15.49 2.28 46.84
CA GLN A 442 -15.47 1.52 45.58
C GLN A 442 -16.38 0.28 45.66
N GLY A 443 -16.92 -0.08 44.51
CA GLY A 443 -17.66 -1.32 44.26
C GLY A 443 -16.96 -2.17 43.22
N GLU A 444 -17.68 -3.10 42.61
CA GLU A 444 -17.15 -3.93 41.53
C GLU A 444 -17.02 -3.14 40.21
N GLN A 445 -16.16 -3.62 39.30
CA GLN A 445 -16.03 -3.10 37.93
C GLN A 445 -15.77 -1.58 37.87
N ALA A 446 -14.81 -1.07 38.65
CA ALA A 446 -14.39 0.34 38.70
C ALA A 446 -15.46 1.34 39.19
N LEU A 447 -16.61 0.87 39.67
CA LEU A 447 -17.63 1.72 40.29
C LEU A 447 -17.05 2.45 41.52
N SER A 448 -17.18 3.77 41.59
CA SER A 448 -16.62 4.54 42.71
C SER A 448 -17.28 5.89 42.98
N VAL A 449 -17.17 6.35 44.23
CA VAL A 449 -17.40 7.75 44.65
C VAL A 449 -16.13 8.24 45.35
N LEU A 450 -15.53 9.29 44.83
CA LEU A 450 -14.22 9.82 45.20
C LEU A 450 -14.35 11.26 45.68
N ALA A 451 -13.48 11.66 46.60
CA ALA A 451 -13.34 13.04 47.04
C ALA A 451 -11.88 13.48 47.00
N ASN A 452 -11.68 14.75 46.64
CA ASN A 452 -10.40 15.44 46.76
C ASN A 452 -10.41 16.34 47.99
N SER A 453 -9.67 15.95 49.03
CA SER A 453 -9.57 16.70 50.28
C SER A 453 -8.48 17.79 50.26
N SER A 454 -7.75 17.93 49.16
CA SER A 454 -6.64 18.88 49.03
C SER A 454 -7.06 20.22 48.44
N ASP A 455 -6.18 21.21 48.58
CA ASP A 455 -6.28 22.53 47.93
C ASP A 455 -5.87 22.51 46.45
N ALA A 456 -5.43 21.36 45.91
CA ALA A 456 -4.95 21.24 44.54
C ALA A 456 -6.01 20.65 43.61
N THR A 457 -6.09 21.16 42.38
CA THR A 457 -6.77 20.48 41.28
C THR A 457 -5.83 19.44 40.69
N VAL A 458 -6.26 18.18 40.60
CA VAL A 458 -5.42 17.04 40.20
C VAL A 458 -6.10 16.20 39.11
N ARG A 459 -5.33 15.37 38.39
CA ARG A 459 -5.86 14.52 37.31
C ARG A 459 -5.69 13.04 37.68
N THR A 460 -6.80 12.34 37.91
CA THR A 460 -6.82 10.89 38.19
C THR A 460 -8.19 10.27 37.87
N PRO A 461 -8.31 9.37 36.89
CA PRO A 461 -7.89 9.55 35.48
C PRO A 461 -8.50 10.79 34.79
N GLY A 462 -9.48 11.49 35.40
CA GLY A 462 -10.03 12.79 34.96
C GLY A 462 -9.67 13.95 35.90
N VAL A 463 -10.08 15.18 35.58
CA VAL A 463 -9.77 16.40 36.36
C VAL A 463 -10.68 16.51 37.59
N MET A 464 -10.11 16.40 38.78
CA MET A 464 -10.78 16.64 40.05
C MET A 464 -10.34 17.98 40.66
N LYS A 465 -11.29 18.91 40.83
CA LYS A 465 -11.04 20.22 41.47
C LYS A 465 -10.69 20.06 42.95
N ALA A 466 -10.04 21.06 43.54
CA ALA A 466 -9.83 21.14 44.98
C ALA A 466 -11.17 21.05 45.73
N HIS A 467 -11.21 20.35 46.86
CA HIS A 467 -12.41 20.19 47.71
C HIS A 467 -13.67 19.72 46.97
N SER A 468 -13.53 18.80 46.00
CA SER A 468 -14.63 18.32 45.15
C SER A 468 -14.95 16.83 45.32
N VAL A 469 -16.13 16.43 44.85
CA VAL A 469 -16.60 15.04 44.82
C VAL A 469 -16.84 14.62 43.36
N ALA A 470 -16.37 13.42 43.00
CA ALA A 470 -16.59 12.83 41.69
C ALA A 470 -17.04 11.37 41.81
N THR A 471 -17.65 10.83 40.77
CA THR A 471 -18.11 9.44 40.77
C THR A 471 -17.97 8.82 39.39
N HIS A 472 -17.77 7.49 39.37
CA HIS A 472 -17.61 6.71 38.16
C HIS A 472 -18.62 5.55 38.16
N PRO A 473 -19.45 5.37 37.11
CA PRO A 473 -20.35 4.23 36.97
C PRO A 473 -19.60 2.94 36.60
N SER A 474 -20.29 1.80 36.55
CA SER A 474 -19.79 0.55 35.95
C SER A 474 -20.62 0.20 34.71
N PRO A 475 -20.21 -0.77 33.86
CA PRO A 475 -20.95 -1.08 32.64
C PRO A 475 -22.37 -1.60 32.91
N THR A 476 -22.58 -2.21 34.08
CA THR A 476 -23.87 -2.81 34.47
C THR A 476 -24.53 -2.11 35.65
N ARG A 477 -23.87 -1.12 36.28
CA ARG A 477 -24.36 -0.46 37.50
C ARG A 477 -24.13 1.05 37.48
N ALA A 478 -25.12 1.80 37.96
CA ALA A 478 -25.03 3.22 38.24
C ALA A 478 -24.53 3.48 39.68
N SER A 479 -23.81 4.57 39.85
CA SER A 479 -23.43 5.11 41.16
C SER A 479 -24.53 6.00 41.70
N VAL A 480 -24.82 5.91 43.00
CA VAL A 480 -25.92 6.63 43.65
C VAL A 480 -25.41 7.39 44.87
N ILE A 481 -25.58 8.71 44.86
CA ILE A 481 -25.32 9.59 46.01
C ILE A 481 -26.66 9.98 46.60
N ALA A 482 -26.92 9.53 47.83
CA ALA A 482 -28.22 9.61 48.47
C ALA A 482 -28.16 10.44 49.75
N TRP A 483 -29.07 11.40 49.92
CA TRP A 483 -29.30 12.09 51.18
C TRP A 483 -30.56 11.55 51.83
N LYS A 484 -30.46 11.08 53.09
CA LYS A 484 -31.60 10.50 53.82
C LYS A 484 -32.22 11.54 54.76
N CYS A 485 -33.53 11.74 54.62
CA CYS A 485 -34.31 12.64 55.46
C CYS A 485 -34.52 12.05 56.86
N GLU A 486 -34.07 12.76 57.90
CA GLU A 486 -34.25 12.34 59.30
C GLU A 486 -35.56 12.84 59.92
N LYS A 487 -36.08 13.98 59.46
CA LYS A 487 -37.32 14.62 59.94
C LYS A 487 -38.11 15.16 58.77
N ALA A 488 -39.41 14.93 58.77
CA ALA A 488 -40.30 15.41 57.71
C ALA A 488 -40.22 16.94 57.56
N GLY A 489 -40.21 17.40 56.31
CA GLY A 489 -40.00 18.81 56.00
C GLY A 489 -40.11 19.10 54.51
N THR A 490 -39.82 20.34 54.16
CA THR A 490 -39.87 20.85 52.78
C THR A 490 -38.49 21.39 52.42
N LEU A 491 -37.96 20.99 51.27
CA LEU A 491 -36.60 21.33 50.82
C LEU A 491 -36.59 22.22 49.59
N ARG A 492 -35.60 23.11 49.53
CA ARG A 492 -35.05 23.67 48.30
C ARG A 492 -33.85 22.83 47.86
N ILE A 493 -33.88 22.31 46.63
CA ILE A 493 -32.87 21.38 46.10
C ILE A 493 -32.21 21.97 44.85
N GLN A 494 -30.88 22.05 44.82
CA GLN A 494 -30.12 22.50 43.65
C GLN A 494 -28.76 21.81 43.53
N GLY A 495 -28.18 21.73 42.34
CA GLY A 495 -26.87 21.10 42.12
C GLY A 495 -26.39 21.19 40.68
N ASP A 496 -25.30 20.48 40.37
CA ASP A 496 -24.77 20.36 39.01
C ASP A 496 -23.99 19.05 38.78
N VAL A 497 -23.92 18.66 37.50
CA VAL A 497 -23.09 17.55 37.00
C VAL A 497 -22.25 18.01 35.82
N SER A 498 -21.02 17.53 35.75
CA SER A 498 -20.15 17.72 34.59
C SER A 498 -19.22 16.54 34.38
N ASP A 499 -18.92 16.23 33.13
CA ASP A 499 -17.88 15.27 32.76
C ASP A 499 -16.51 15.76 33.26
N ALA A 500 -15.89 15.00 34.16
CA ALA A 500 -14.57 15.30 34.69
C ALA A 500 -13.45 14.81 33.75
N HIS A 501 -13.77 14.07 32.69
CA HIS A 501 -12.81 13.56 31.71
C HIS A 501 -13.27 13.83 30.26
N PRO A 502 -13.45 15.10 29.85
CA PRO A 502 -14.12 15.46 28.60
C PRO A 502 -13.42 15.00 27.30
N GLU A 503 -12.17 14.54 27.38
CA GLU A 503 -11.35 14.07 26.26
C GLU A 503 -11.53 12.57 25.94
N CYS A 504 -12.12 11.81 26.88
CA CYS A 504 -12.24 10.36 26.79
C CYS A 504 -13.60 9.91 27.35
N GLY A 505 -14.25 8.95 26.69
CA GLY A 505 -15.57 8.47 27.10
C GLY A 505 -16.72 9.04 26.27
N ASN A 506 -17.92 8.50 26.47
CA ASN A 506 -19.11 8.98 25.77
C ASN A 506 -20.06 9.76 26.68
N GLY A 507 -19.67 9.99 27.94
CA GLY A 507 -20.44 10.72 28.93
C GLY A 507 -21.35 9.81 29.76
N VAL A 508 -22.14 10.42 30.65
CA VAL A 508 -23.02 9.68 31.57
C VAL A 508 -24.48 10.06 31.42
N THR A 509 -25.36 9.15 31.81
CA THR A 509 -26.76 9.48 32.14
C THR A 509 -26.82 9.92 33.60
N TRP A 510 -27.70 10.88 33.92
CA TRP A 510 -27.92 11.31 35.30
C TRP A 510 -29.41 11.52 35.61
N ALA A 511 -29.79 11.30 36.86
CA ALA A 511 -31.15 11.57 37.35
C ALA A 511 -31.12 12.01 38.82
N LEU A 512 -31.91 13.05 39.15
CA LEU A 512 -32.19 13.51 40.50
C LEU A 512 -33.63 13.14 40.85
N GLU A 513 -33.82 12.33 41.88
CA GLU A 513 -35.13 11.82 42.29
C GLU A 513 -35.33 11.81 43.80
N VAL A 514 -36.60 11.84 44.22
CA VAL A 514 -37.02 11.57 45.60
C VAL A 514 -37.58 10.16 45.68
N ARG A 515 -36.91 9.27 46.40
CA ARG A 515 -37.34 7.88 46.62
C ARG A 515 -38.31 7.78 47.79
N ARG A 516 -39.48 7.21 47.51
CA ARG A 516 -40.61 7.03 48.43
C ARG A 516 -41.04 5.56 48.45
N GLY A 517 -40.40 4.74 49.29
CA GLY A 517 -40.66 3.30 49.33
C GLY A 517 -40.24 2.61 48.02
N TYR A 518 -41.19 2.02 47.29
CA TYR A 518 -40.97 1.36 45.99
C TYR A 518 -41.27 2.25 44.78
N THR A 519 -41.61 3.52 45.01
CA THR A 519 -41.84 4.52 43.96
C THR A 519 -40.80 5.64 44.05
N SER A 520 -40.53 6.32 42.95
CA SER A 520 -39.70 7.51 42.92
C SER A 520 -40.40 8.64 42.20
N GLU A 521 -40.06 9.87 42.59
CA GLU A 521 -40.47 11.10 41.93
C GLU A 521 -39.22 11.71 41.30
N VAL A 522 -39.11 11.67 39.97
CA VAL A 522 -37.96 12.22 39.25
C VAL A 522 -38.12 13.74 39.15
N LEU A 523 -37.21 14.48 39.78
CA LEU A 523 -37.18 15.95 39.73
C LEU A 523 -36.54 16.46 38.43
N ALA A 524 -35.46 15.79 37.99
CA ALA A 524 -34.82 16.02 36.69
C ALA A 524 -33.99 14.81 36.27
N LYS A 525 -33.77 14.67 34.97
CA LYS A 525 -32.83 13.69 34.40
C LYS A 525 -32.27 14.21 33.07
N GLY A 526 -31.13 13.67 32.66
CA GLY A 526 -30.51 14.04 31.39
C GLY A 526 -29.27 13.23 31.09
N GLU A 527 -28.51 13.69 30.11
CA GLU A 527 -27.20 13.17 29.75
C GLU A 527 -26.18 14.30 29.81
N THR A 528 -24.92 13.98 30.12
CA THR A 528 -23.81 14.94 30.01
C THR A 528 -22.64 14.31 29.27
N LYS A 529 -21.97 15.10 28.42
CA LYS A 529 -20.77 14.72 27.67
C LYS A 529 -19.92 15.98 27.43
N GLY A 530 -18.61 15.86 27.62
CA GLY A 530 -17.68 16.98 27.44
C GLY A 530 -17.78 18.00 28.58
N ALA A 531 -16.96 19.06 28.54
CA ALA A 531 -16.72 19.95 29.68
C ALA A 531 -17.92 20.84 30.11
N ASN A 532 -19.12 20.58 29.61
CA ASN A 532 -20.31 21.35 29.93
C ASN A 532 -20.85 21.00 31.33
N VAL A 533 -21.02 22.04 32.15
CA VAL A 533 -21.65 21.91 33.48
C VAL A 533 -23.16 22.05 33.34
N ILE A 534 -23.90 21.01 33.72
CA ILE A 534 -25.37 20.98 33.67
C ILE A 534 -25.93 21.25 35.07
N LYS A 535 -26.73 22.31 35.21
CA LYS A 535 -27.39 22.68 36.47
C LYS A 535 -28.69 21.90 36.67
N MET A 536 -28.94 21.51 37.92
CA MET A 536 -30.17 20.87 38.40
C MET A 536 -30.86 21.81 39.40
N GLY A 537 -32.12 22.18 39.15
CA GLY A 537 -32.87 23.07 40.04
C GLY A 537 -32.52 24.57 39.90
N PRO A 538 -32.96 25.42 40.84
CA PRO A 538 -33.54 25.05 42.13
C PRO A 538 -34.96 24.50 42.02
N PHE A 539 -35.24 23.42 42.75
CA PHE A 539 -36.57 22.89 42.99
C PHE A 539 -37.05 23.38 44.35
N GLU A 540 -38.09 24.21 44.34
CA GLU A 540 -38.67 24.77 45.56
C GLU A 540 -39.78 23.87 46.10
N ASN A 541 -39.97 23.91 47.41
CA ASN A 541 -41.07 23.24 48.10
C ASN A 541 -41.12 21.70 47.95
N VAL A 542 -39.97 21.03 47.81
CA VAL A 542 -39.93 19.56 47.69
C VAL A 542 -40.22 18.90 49.03
N ARG A 543 -41.41 18.30 49.18
CA ARG A 543 -41.82 17.62 50.40
C ARG A 543 -41.12 16.27 50.56
N VAL A 544 -40.47 16.07 51.71
CA VAL A 544 -39.82 14.82 52.11
C VAL A 544 -40.29 14.40 53.50
N GLU A 545 -40.54 13.10 53.68
CA GLU A 545 -40.93 12.51 54.96
C GLU A 545 -39.73 11.80 55.62
N ALA A 546 -39.78 11.61 56.94
CA ALA A 546 -38.73 10.88 57.67
C ALA A 546 -38.53 9.47 57.07
N GLY A 547 -37.28 9.15 56.70
CA GLY A 547 -36.91 7.87 56.07
C GLY A 547 -36.96 7.85 54.54
N GLN A 548 -37.40 8.94 53.89
CA GLN A 548 -37.29 9.12 52.43
C GLN A 548 -35.91 9.63 52.02
N VAL A 549 -35.58 9.50 50.73
CA VAL A 549 -34.22 9.72 50.23
C VAL A 549 -34.24 10.59 48.98
N VAL A 550 -33.40 11.62 48.94
CA VAL A 550 -33.08 12.36 47.71
C VAL A 550 -31.85 11.68 47.09
N ALA A 551 -31.95 11.17 45.87
CA ALA A 551 -30.91 10.40 45.21
C ALA A 551 -30.46 11.05 43.89
N LEU A 552 -29.16 11.28 43.76
CA LEU A 552 -28.49 11.60 42.49
C LEU A 552 -27.88 10.31 41.93
N ILE A 553 -28.35 9.88 40.78
CA ILE A 553 -27.92 8.66 40.08
C ILE A 553 -27.05 9.04 38.90
N ILE A 554 -25.90 8.40 38.75
CA ILE A 554 -24.96 8.54 37.62
C ILE A 554 -24.75 7.18 36.97
N GLY A 555 -25.20 7.01 35.72
CA GLY A 555 -25.20 5.75 34.99
C GLY A 555 -24.38 5.76 33.69
N PRO A 556 -24.01 4.58 33.16
CA PRO A 556 -23.27 4.46 31.91
C PRO A 556 -24.14 4.82 30.71
N ARG A 557 -23.63 5.64 29.79
CA ARG A 557 -24.39 6.02 28.59
C ARG A 557 -24.24 4.95 27.51
N GLY A 558 -25.35 4.31 27.13
CA GLY A 558 -25.33 3.21 26.16
C GLY A 558 -24.48 2.00 26.60
N GLY A 559 -24.35 1.79 27.91
CA GLY A 559 -23.51 0.71 28.49
C GLY A 559 -22.00 0.99 28.45
N ASN A 560 -21.58 2.15 27.95
CA ASN A 560 -20.20 2.60 28.04
C ASN A 560 -19.97 3.35 29.36
N HIS A 561 -18.83 3.08 29.98
CA HIS A 561 -18.38 3.62 31.26
C HIS A 561 -16.90 4.01 31.19
N VAL A 562 -16.26 3.87 30.02
CA VAL A 562 -14.82 4.07 29.87
C VAL A 562 -14.53 5.55 30.00
N CYS A 563 -13.65 5.90 30.94
CA CYS A 563 -13.28 7.28 31.26
C CYS A 563 -14.42 8.16 31.79
N ASP A 564 -15.59 7.62 32.15
CA ASP A 564 -16.77 8.43 32.50
C ASP A 564 -16.77 8.92 33.97
N LEU A 565 -15.65 9.49 34.41
CA LEU A 565 -15.56 10.15 35.72
C LEU A 565 -16.39 11.43 35.69
N THR A 566 -17.33 11.58 36.63
CA THR A 566 -18.30 12.69 36.65
C THR A 566 -18.15 13.50 37.93
N ALA A 567 -17.92 14.82 37.80
CA ALA A 567 -17.96 15.74 38.92
C ALA A 567 -19.42 16.06 39.29
N VAL A 568 -19.72 16.04 40.59
CA VAL A 568 -21.09 16.13 41.12
C VAL A 568 -21.17 17.10 42.30
N ASN A 569 -22.17 17.98 42.28
CA ASN A 569 -22.47 18.91 43.37
C ASN A 569 -23.97 18.87 43.68
N LEU A 570 -24.33 18.90 44.97
CA LEU A 570 -25.73 18.92 45.42
C LEU A 570 -25.85 19.67 46.75
N THR A 571 -26.81 20.60 46.80
CA THR A 571 -27.13 21.41 47.97
C THR A 571 -28.63 21.26 48.30
N LEU A 572 -28.92 20.99 49.57
CA LEU A 572 -30.28 20.84 50.12
C LEU A 572 -30.47 21.85 51.25
N ASP A 573 -31.59 22.57 51.26
CA ASP A 573 -31.89 23.60 52.26
C ASP A 573 -33.34 23.47 52.75
N ASP A 574 -33.54 23.33 54.06
CA ASP A 574 -34.88 23.29 54.68
C ASP A 574 -35.32 24.62 55.32
N GLY A 575 -34.53 25.69 55.12
CA GLY A 575 -34.72 27.02 55.70
C GLY A 575 -34.08 27.19 57.08
N ALA A 576 -33.70 26.10 57.76
CA ALA A 576 -32.99 26.11 59.05
C ALA A 576 -31.56 25.55 58.95
N LYS A 577 -31.32 24.61 58.02
CA LYS A 577 -30.04 23.96 57.80
C LYS A 577 -29.82 23.74 56.30
N THR A 578 -28.59 24.00 55.87
CA THR A 578 -28.09 23.67 54.53
C THR A 578 -27.15 22.48 54.61
N TRP A 579 -27.38 21.48 53.76
CA TRP A 579 -26.46 20.37 53.50
C TRP A 579 -25.81 20.57 52.14
N ASP A 580 -24.48 20.48 52.07
CA ASP A 580 -23.71 20.71 50.85
C ASP A 580 -22.75 19.53 50.63
N LEU A 581 -22.95 18.79 49.53
CA LEU A 581 -22.25 17.54 49.28
C LEU A 581 -20.72 17.70 49.31
N ALA A 582 -20.18 18.71 48.61
CA ALA A 582 -18.73 18.89 48.51
C ALA A 582 -18.13 19.32 49.85
N LYS A 583 -18.79 20.27 50.54
CA LYS A 583 -18.34 20.78 51.85
C LYS A 583 -18.46 19.74 52.96
N ASP A 584 -19.53 18.95 52.96
CA ASP A 584 -19.80 17.96 54.00
C ASP A 584 -18.91 16.71 53.85
N VAL A 585 -18.61 16.29 52.61
CA VAL A 585 -17.97 15.00 52.33
C VAL A 585 -16.47 15.12 52.04
N SER A 586 -16.04 16.13 51.28
CA SER A 586 -14.66 16.15 50.74
C SER A 586 -13.53 16.10 51.78
N PRO A 587 -13.65 16.71 52.98
CA PRO A 587 -12.56 16.67 53.96
C PRO A 587 -12.32 15.29 54.58
N SER A 588 -13.32 14.38 54.59
CA SER A 588 -13.22 13.12 55.34
C SER A 588 -14.15 12.00 54.87
N ILE A 589 -14.32 11.81 53.55
CA ILE A 589 -15.24 10.81 52.96
C ILE A 589 -15.13 9.39 53.57
N LEU A 590 -13.96 8.98 54.07
CA LEU A 590 -13.71 7.68 54.69
C LEU A 590 -14.18 7.53 56.15
N LYS A 591 -14.68 8.60 56.80
CA LYS A 591 -15.20 8.57 58.18
C LYS A 591 -16.36 7.58 58.34
N GLY A 592 -17.12 7.33 57.28
CA GLY A 592 -18.19 6.33 57.23
C GLY A 592 -18.95 6.35 55.92
N ASN A 593 -19.67 5.26 55.63
CA ASN A 593 -20.75 5.21 54.64
C ASN A 593 -21.94 4.50 55.32
N PRO A 594 -22.91 5.26 55.88
CA PRO A 594 -23.15 6.68 55.62
C PRO A 594 -22.12 7.65 56.24
N HIS A 595 -21.95 8.79 55.58
CA HIS A 595 -21.21 9.96 56.04
C HIS A 595 -22.21 11.04 56.51
N GLY A 596 -22.60 10.98 57.78
CA GLY A 596 -23.71 11.81 58.27
C GLY A 596 -25.04 11.44 57.60
N ALA A 597 -25.70 12.41 56.95
CA ALA A 597 -26.94 12.17 56.20
C ALA A 597 -26.69 11.63 54.77
N TRP A 598 -25.44 11.60 54.31
CA TRP A 598 -25.05 11.18 52.96
C TRP A 598 -24.72 9.67 52.90
N HIS A 599 -25.24 8.99 51.90
CA HIS A 599 -25.07 7.57 51.62
C HIS A 599 -24.49 7.40 50.21
N PHE A 600 -23.49 6.53 50.06
CA PHE A 600 -22.90 6.17 48.76
C PHE A 600 -23.28 4.73 48.42
N LEU A 601 -24.05 4.55 47.36
CA LEU A 601 -24.72 3.29 47.02
C LEU A 601 -24.52 2.96 45.53
N SER A 602 -25.03 1.80 45.10
CA SER A 602 -25.10 1.46 43.67
C SER A 602 -26.41 0.80 43.31
N GLN A 603 -26.77 0.85 42.03
CA GLN A 603 -27.94 0.15 41.48
C GLN A 603 -27.64 -0.39 40.08
N PRO A 604 -28.34 -1.41 39.57
CA PRO A 604 -28.22 -1.82 38.17
C PRO A 604 -28.49 -0.65 37.21
N ALA A 605 -27.66 -0.51 36.18
CA ALA A 605 -27.69 0.61 35.23
C ALA A 605 -28.96 0.62 34.35
N SER A 606 -29.61 -0.53 34.20
CA SER A 606 -30.83 -0.73 33.40
C SER A 606 -32.12 -0.69 34.21
N LEU A 607 -32.07 -0.44 35.53
CA LEU A 607 -33.30 -0.26 36.27
C LEU A 607 -33.99 1.00 35.75
N GLU A 608 -35.11 0.81 35.05
CA GLU A 608 -36.05 1.88 34.80
C GLU A 608 -36.39 2.53 36.15
N ALA A 609 -36.54 3.87 36.14
CA ALA A 609 -37.11 4.58 37.26
C ALA A 609 -38.39 3.84 37.70
N ALA A 610 -38.68 3.80 39.00
CA ALA A 610 -39.91 3.19 39.45
C ALA A 610 -41.08 3.79 38.64
N PRO A 611 -42.03 2.97 38.16
CA PRO A 611 -43.03 3.42 37.19
C PRO A 611 -43.76 4.66 37.73
N ASP A 612 -43.94 5.65 36.85
CA ASP A 612 -44.68 6.87 37.19
C ASP A 612 -46.05 6.49 37.74
N VAL A 613 -46.40 7.14 38.84
CA VAL A 613 -47.68 6.91 39.50
C VAL A 613 -48.79 7.48 38.61
N PRO A 614 -49.83 6.71 38.26
CA PRO A 614 -50.93 7.21 37.43
C PRO A 614 -51.52 8.51 37.99
N ALA A 615 -51.90 9.44 37.10
CA ALA A 615 -52.30 10.80 37.48
C ALA A 615 -53.35 10.87 38.61
N PRO A 616 -54.41 10.05 38.66
CA PRO A 616 -55.37 10.05 39.77
C PRO A 616 -54.75 9.70 41.13
N ILE A 617 -53.80 8.75 41.13
CA ILE A 617 -53.08 8.32 42.33
C ILE A 617 -52.05 9.39 42.73
N ALA A 618 -51.39 10.03 41.77
CA ALA A 618 -50.47 11.14 42.02
C ALA A 618 -51.19 12.39 42.57
N GLU A 619 -52.38 12.70 42.06
CA GLU A 619 -53.25 13.78 42.59
C GLU A 619 -53.71 13.48 44.01
N TRP A 620 -54.18 12.25 44.27
CA TRP A 620 -54.55 11.83 45.62
C TRP A 620 -53.39 11.94 46.61
N ARG A 621 -52.16 11.54 46.21
CA ARG A 621 -50.95 11.70 47.04
C ARG A 621 -50.67 13.16 47.40
N LYS A 622 -50.86 14.10 46.46
CA LYS A 622 -50.61 15.52 46.69
C LYS A 622 -51.61 16.12 47.68
N LYS A 623 -52.87 15.68 47.65
CA LYS A 623 -53.94 16.18 48.54
C LYS A 623 -54.92 15.06 48.90
N PRO A 624 -54.61 14.20 49.89
CA PRO A 624 -55.46 13.05 50.21
C PRO A 624 -56.89 13.49 50.57
N SER A 625 -57.89 13.00 49.83
CA SER A 625 -59.30 13.26 50.12
C SER A 625 -60.21 12.11 49.66
N PRO A 626 -61.41 11.96 50.26
CA PRO A 626 -62.37 10.94 49.82
C PRO A 626 -62.80 11.08 48.36
N GLU A 627 -62.95 12.30 47.85
CA GLU A 627 -63.35 12.54 46.46
C GLU A 627 -62.27 12.07 45.47
N LEU A 628 -60.99 12.22 45.83
CA LEU A 628 -59.89 11.74 45.01
C LEU A 628 -59.71 10.22 45.12
N ALA A 629 -60.08 9.59 46.25
CA ALA A 629 -60.05 8.13 46.40
C ALA A 629 -61.04 7.43 45.43
N VAL A 630 -62.22 8.04 45.19
CA VAL A 630 -63.19 7.57 44.19
C VAL A 630 -62.60 7.60 42.78
N LYS A 631 -61.86 8.68 42.42
CA LYS A 631 -61.19 8.78 41.12
C LYS A 631 -60.13 7.70 40.92
N VAL A 632 -59.42 7.31 41.99
CA VAL A 632 -58.46 6.21 41.94
C VAL A 632 -59.16 4.86 41.68
N ARG A 633 -60.29 4.58 42.35
CA ARG A 633 -61.07 3.34 42.07
C ARG A 633 -61.56 3.30 40.63
N GLN A 634 -62.16 4.38 40.13
CA GLN A 634 -62.66 4.47 38.75
C GLN A 634 -61.56 4.25 37.70
N HIS A 635 -60.33 4.70 38.01
CA HIS A 635 -59.17 4.46 37.15
C HIS A 635 -58.81 2.96 37.12
N LEU A 636 -58.76 2.29 38.27
CA LEU A 636 -58.48 0.85 38.35
C LEU A 636 -59.56 0.00 37.67
N GLU A 637 -60.85 0.39 37.76
CA GLU A 637 -61.93 -0.32 37.06
C GLU A 637 -61.78 -0.28 35.53
N LYS A 638 -61.17 0.79 35.01
CA LYS A 638 -60.94 0.97 33.57
C LYS A 638 -59.66 0.27 33.09
N ASP A 639 -58.62 0.26 33.91
CA ASP A 639 -57.29 -0.27 33.56
C ASP A 639 -56.54 -0.76 34.80
N PHE A 640 -56.64 -2.06 35.09
CA PHE A 640 -55.90 -2.74 36.16
C PHE A 640 -55.30 -4.05 35.64
N PRO A 641 -54.13 -3.99 35.01
CA PRO A 641 -53.49 -5.18 34.45
C PRO A 641 -52.94 -6.07 35.57
N LEU A 642 -52.82 -7.38 35.31
CA LEU A 642 -52.30 -8.37 36.28
C LEU A 642 -50.81 -8.15 36.62
N ASN A 643 -50.11 -7.26 35.91
CA ASN A 643 -48.75 -6.84 36.22
C ASN A 643 -48.67 -5.57 37.09
N SER A 644 -49.81 -5.03 37.55
CA SER A 644 -49.84 -3.81 38.35
C SER A 644 -49.05 -3.96 39.66
N PRO A 645 -48.31 -2.91 40.10
CA PRO A 645 -47.53 -2.97 41.34
C PRO A 645 -48.36 -3.30 42.60
N LEU A 646 -49.67 -3.00 42.60
CA LEU A 646 -50.59 -3.35 43.69
C LEU A 646 -50.79 -4.87 43.85
N LEU A 647 -50.57 -5.65 42.79
CA LEU A 647 -50.67 -7.11 42.81
C LEU A 647 -49.34 -7.81 43.17
N ARG A 648 -48.26 -7.05 43.35
CA ARG A 648 -46.90 -7.60 43.52
C ARG A 648 -46.75 -8.48 44.75
N GLY A 649 -47.38 -8.13 45.87
CA GLY A 649 -47.35 -8.95 47.09
C GLY A 649 -47.95 -10.35 46.86
N PHE A 650 -48.99 -10.45 46.04
CA PHE A 650 -49.72 -11.69 45.75
C PHE A 650 -49.04 -12.57 44.69
N LEU A 651 -48.12 -12.01 43.89
CA LEU A 651 -47.26 -12.79 42.98
C LEU A 651 -46.29 -13.71 43.73
N ASN A 652 -45.87 -13.29 44.93
CA ASN A 652 -44.89 -13.99 45.76
C ASN A 652 -45.53 -14.98 46.74
N ASP A 653 -46.76 -14.69 47.21
CA ASP A 653 -47.48 -15.51 48.20
C ASP A 653 -48.54 -16.39 47.52
N ARG A 654 -48.07 -17.42 46.81
CA ARG A 654 -48.94 -18.28 45.97
C ARG A 654 -49.60 -19.39 46.79
N PRO A 655 -50.89 -19.68 46.57
CA PRO A 655 -51.63 -20.71 47.31
C PRO A 655 -51.23 -22.15 46.94
N ASP A 656 -50.53 -22.37 45.82
CA ASP A 656 -50.02 -23.70 45.41
C ASP A 656 -48.57 -23.58 44.90
N ARG A 657 -47.69 -24.43 45.46
CA ARG A 657 -46.27 -24.56 45.06
C ARG A 657 -46.11 -25.88 44.30
N THR A 658 -46.67 -25.95 43.10
CA THR A 658 -46.56 -27.13 42.25
C THR A 658 -45.11 -27.39 41.86
N HIS A 659 -44.66 -28.64 41.95
CA HIS A 659 -43.34 -29.04 41.49
C HIS A 659 -43.23 -29.03 39.95
N PRO A 660 -42.04 -28.82 39.38
CA PRO A 660 -41.82 -28.98 37.94
C PRO A 660 -42.22 -30.37 37.46
N THR A 661 -42.86 -30.43 36.30
CA THR A 661 -43.14 -31.70 35.59
C THR A 661 -42.47 -31.66 34.23
N ASP A 662 -41.77 -32.75 33.90
CA ASP A 662 -41.12 -32.93 32.60
C ASP A 662 -42.19 -33.22 31.54
N LEU A 663 -42.00 -32.69 30.32
CA LEU A 663 -42.86 -33.01 29.18
C LEU A 663 -42.14 -33.99 28.27
N THR A 664 -42.75 -35.14 27.98
CA THR A 664 -42.19 -36.13 27.05
C THR A 664 -42.90 -36.07 25.70
N ALA A 665 -42.14 -36.28 24.62
CA ALA A 665 -42.69 -36.33 23.27
C ALA A 665 -41.84 -37.24 22.38
N LYS A 666 -42.43 -37.80 21.32
CA LYS A 666 -41.70 -38.56 20.28
C LYS A 666 -41.49 -37.67 19.06
N ALA A 667 -40.25 -37.51 18.58
CA ALA A 667 -39.98 -36.71 17.41
C ALA A 667 -40.52 -37.39 16.12
N PRO A 668 -40.99 -36.61 15.12
CA PRO A 668 -41.17 -35.15 15.15
C PRO A 668 -42.39 -34.73 15.99
N SER A 669 -42.27 -33.68 16.78
CA SER A 669 -43.37 -33.17 17.63
C SER A 669 -43.37 -31.65 17.74
N MET A 670 -44.54 -31.07 18.08
CA MET A 670 -44.72 -29.65 18.36
C MET A 670 -45.68 -29.47 19.54
N LEU A 671 -45.21 -28.86 20.62
CA LEU A 671 -46.03 -28.50 21.78
C LEU A 671 -46.22 -26.98 21.83
N GLU A 672 -47.45 -26.52 22.10
CA GLU A 672 -47.80 -25.10 22.20
C GLU A 672 -47.97 -24.69 23.69
N VAL A 673 -47.26 -23.64 24.12
CA VAL A 673 -47.35 -23.08 25.48
C VAL A 673 -47.78 -21.62 25.40
N LYS A 674 -48.96 -21.30 25.94
CA LYS A 674 -49.50 -19.93 25.95
C LYS A 674 -49.17 -19.22 27.27
N ILE A 675 -48.56 -18.04 27.17
CA ILE A 675 -48.12 -17.24 28.31
C ILE A 675 -48.83 -15.88 28.26
N PRO A 676 -49.64 -15.53 29.28
CA PRO A 676 -50.32 -14.24 29.33
C PRO A 676 -49.34 -13.06 29.38
N ALA A 677 -49.70 -11.95 28.76
CA ALA A 677 -48.93 -10.70 28.71
C ALA A 677 -48.32 -10.28 30.06
N ALA A 678 -49.13 -10.35 31.13
CA ALA A 678 -48.75 -9.93 32.47
C ALA A 678 -47.61 -10.75 33.09
N LEU A 679 -47.39 -11.97 32.59
CA LEU A 679 -46.36 -12.89 33.05
C LEU A 679 -45.25 -13.10 32.01
N ALA A 680 -45.44 -12.62 30.77
CA ALA A 680 -44.43 -12.69 29.72
C ALA A 680 -43.38 -11.58 29.90
N ASN A 681 -43.79 -10.31 30.02
CA ASN A 681 -42.86 -9.19 29.97
C ASN A 681 -41.80 -9.24 31.10
N GLY A 682 -40.52 -9.21 30.72
CA GLY A 682 -39.39 -9.21 31.65
C GLY A 682 -39.10 -10.58 32.28
N THR A 683 -39.58 -11.66 31.67
CA THR A 683 -39.30 -13.05 32.08
C THR A 683 -38.48 -13.81 31.03
N GLU A 684 -37.80 -14.87 31.48
CA GLU A 684 -37.16 -15.85 30.60
C GLU A 684 -37.88 -17.19 30.71
N PHE A 685 -38.27 -17.75 29.58
CA PHE A 685 -38.66 -19.15 29.50
C PHE A 685 -37.41 -20.03 29.45
N ILE A 686 -37.31 -20.99 30.36
CA ILE A 686 -36.17 -21.90 30.47
C ILE A 686 -36.67 -23.34 30.43
N VAL A 687 -36.04 -24.17 29.61
CA VAL A 687 -36.29 -25.62 29.54
C VAL A 687 -35.01 -26.37 29.16
N ASN A 688 -34.80 -27.55 29.74
CA ASN A 688 -33.69 -28.44 29.38
C ASN A 688 -34.17 -29.51 28.39
N GLY A 689 -33.45 -29.73 27.30
CA GLY A 689 -33.73 -30.79 26.33
C GLY A 689 -32.74 -31.94 26.46
N LYS A 690 -33.24 -33.18 26.54
CA LYS A 690 -32.43 -34.42 26.49
C LYS A 690 -33.20 -35.57 25.82
N LEU A 691 -32.48 -36.59 25.37
CA LEU A 691 -33.07 -37.86 24.94
C LEU A 691 -33.51 -38.69 26.16
N ALA A 692 -34.60 -39.43 26.01
CA ALA A 692 -35.04 -40.42 27.00
C ALA A 692 -34.12 -41.67 26.98
N SER A 693 -33.68 -42.07 25.79
CA SER A 693 -32.67 -43.11 25.60
C SER A 693 -31.27 -42.59 25.91
N LYS A 694 -30.44 -43.43 26.52
CA LYS A 694 -29.03 -43.13 26.84
C LYS A 694 -28.02 -43.60 25.78
N THR A 695 -28.48 -44.36 24.79
CA THR A 695 -27.60 -45.07 23.84
C THR A 695 -27.95 -44.85 22.38
N HIS A 696 -29.19 -44.45 22.05
CA HIS A 696 -29.67 -44.29 20.68
C HIS A 696 -30.54 -43.02 20.54
N GLY A 697 -30.82 -42.60 19.31
CA GLY A 697 -31.65 -41.45 18.95
C GLY A 697 -30.84 -40.18 18.64
N SER A 698 -31.36 -39.36 17.73
CA SER A 698 -30.79 -38.05 17.41
C SER A 698 -31.87 -37.07 16.97
N VAL A 699 -32.00 -35.96 17.69
CA VAL A 699 -33.09 -35.00 17.46
C VAL A 699 -32.57 -33.58 17.43
N GLN A 700 -33.15 -32.71 16.60
CA GLN A 700 -33.00 -31.27 16.74
C GLN A 700 -34.14 -30.69 17.55
N MET A 701 -33.83 -29.88 18.56
CA MET A 701 -34.80 -29.24 19.43
C MET A 701 -34.78 -27.72 19.24
N ARG A 702 -35.95 -27.06 19.26
CA ARG A 702 -36.06 -25.59 19.18
C ARG A 702 -37.22 -25.09 20.03
N VAL A 703 -37.05 -23.90 20.61
CA VAL A 703 -38.13 -23.11 21.23
C VAL A 703 -38.33 -21.84 20.42
N LEU A 704 -39.53 -21.63 19.89
CA LEU A 704 -39.84 -20.53 18.97
C LEU A 704 -41.01 -19.71 19.49
N THR A 705 -41.04 -18.42 19.18
CA THR A 705 -42.17 -17.51 19.47
C THR A 705 -43.15 -17.39 18.30
N GLU A 706 -42.79 -17.97 17.16
CA GLU A 706 -43.59 -18.00 15.94
C GLU A 706 -43.78 -19.44 15.49
N LYS A 707 -44.93 -19.74 14.90
CA LYS A 707 -45.26 -21.09 14.44
C LYS A 707 -44.35 -21.45 13.26
N PRO A 708 -43.51 -22.49 13.35
CA PRO A 708 -42.64 -22.86 12.24
C PRO A 708 -43.41 -23.55 11.13
N GLU A 709 -42.94 -23.40 9.89
CA GLU A 709 -43.35 -24.27 8.77
C GLU A 709 -42.85 -25.71 9.01
N ALA A 710 -43.62 -26.70 8.57
CA ALA A 710 -43.24 -28.10 8.72
C ALA A 710 -42.02 -28.42 7.84
N SER A 711 -40.87 -28.70 8.47
CA SER A 711 -39.64 -29.12 7.81
C SER A 711 -39.12 -30.40 8.46
N ASN A 712 -38.81 -31.40 7.64
CA ASN A 712 -38.20 -32.67 8.07
C ASN A 712 -36.66 -32.66 7.99
N SER A 713 -36.06 -31.53 7.63
CA SER A 713 -34.60 -31.36 7.55
C SER A 713 -34.07 -30.48 8.67
N LEU A 714 -32.82 -30.73 9.06
CA LEU A 714 -32.08 -29.91 10.01
C LEU A 714 -32.02 -28.44 9.56
N VAL A 715 -32.11 -27.53 10.53
CA VAL A 715 -31.91 -26.09 10.33
C VAL A 715 -30.70 -25.61 11.14
N ALA A 716 -29.95 -24.63 10.64
CA ALA A 716 -28.73 -24.18 11.32
C ALA A 716 -29.02 -23.52 12.70
N GLY A 717 -30.11 -22.76 12.81
CA GLY A 717 -30.38 -21.93 14.00
C GLY A 717 -29.47 -20.70 14.08
N LYS A 718 -29.39 -20.07 15.25
CA LYS A 718 -28.48 -18.95 15.57
C LYS A 718 -27.42 -19.42 16.57
N SER A 719 -26.21 -18.86 16.50
CA SER A 719 -25.13 -19.07 17.46
C SER A 719 -24.81 -17.77 18.19
N GLU A 720 -24.67 -17.83 19.51
CA GLU A 720 -24.21 -16.71 20.34
C GLU A 720 -23.03 -17.18 21.18
N THR A 721 -21.92 -16.43 21.15
CA THR A 721 -20.72 -16.74 21.94
C THR A 721 -20.63 -15.78 23.12
N GLY A 722 -20.62 -16.31 24.35
CA GLY A 722 -20.47 -15.55 25.59
C GLY A 722 -19.29 -16.05 26.43
N VAL A 723 -18.89 -15.29 27.44
CA VAL A 723 -17.87 -15.69 28.42
C VAL A 723 -18.58 -16.27 29.65
N LYS A 724 -18.29 -17.51 30.03
CA LYS A 724 -18.81 -18.13 31.25
C LYS A 724 -17.93 -17.76 32.45
N ASP A 725 -18.52 -17.29 33.56
CA ASP A 725 -17.93 -16.96 34.87
C ASP A 725 -16.39 -16.79 34.90
N GLY A 726 -15.88 -15.55 34.89
CA GLY A 726 -14.43 -15.27 34.99
C GLY A 726 -13.99 -13.92 34.39
N GLN A 727 -12.69 -13.62 34.49
CA GLN A 727 -12.06 -12.46 33.84
C GLN A 727 -11.63 -12.79 32.39
N TRP A 728 -11.31 -11.76 31.60
CA TRP A 728 -10.82 -11.85 30.20
C TRP A 728 -9.78 -12.94 29.93
N SER A 729 -8.95 -13.21 30.94
CA SER A 729 -7.78 -14.05 30.88
C SER A 729 -8.09 -15.53 30.64
N ASP A 730 -9.32 -16.00 30.83
CA ASP A 730 -9.54 -17.43 31.10
C ASP A 730 -9.99 -18.27 29.88
N ASN A 731 -10.22 -17.66 28.71
CA ASN A 731 -10.67 -18.37 27.50
C ASN A 731 -11.99 -19.16 27.67
N ASN A 732 -12.89 -18.68 28.52
CA ASN A 732 -14.19 -19.32 28.82
C ASN A 732 -15.28 -19.01 27.77
N LEU A 733 -14.93 -18.94 26.48
CA LEU A 733 -15.90 -18.68 25.41
C LEU A 733 -16.78 -19.91 25.18
N VAL A 734 -18.05 -19.81 25.57
CA VAL A 734 -19.08 -20.82 25.36
C VAL A 734 -20.01 -20.36 24.25
N THR A 735 -20.13 -21.18 23.21
CA THR A 735 -21.10 -20.96 22.12
C THR A 735 -22.41 -21.65 22.47
N GLN A 736 -23.48 -20.88 22.54
CA GLN A 736 -24.85 -21.40 22.67
C GLN A 736 -25.52 -21.40 21.30
N HIS A 737 -26.28 -22.46 21.03
CA HIS A 737 -26.97 -22.67 19.76
C HIS A 737 -28.48 -22.65 20.01
N SER A 738 -29.21 -21.89 19.20
CA SER A 738 -30.68 -21.79 19.33
C SER A 738 -31.43 -23.01 18.77
N ALA A 739 -30.73 -23.90 18.06
CA ALA A 739 -31.27 -25.13 17.47
C ALA A 739 -30.30 -26.30 17.73
N PRO A 740 -30.06 -26.66 19.01
CA PRO A 740 -29.15 -27.74 19.36
C PRO A 740 -29.62 -29.07 18.78
N ILE A 741 -28.67 -29.94 18.48
CA ILE A 741 -28.94 -31.34 18.14
C ILE A 741 -28.58 -32.17 19.37
N ILE A 742 -29.61 -32.77 19.95
CA ILE A 742 -29.49 -33.62 21.13
C ILE A 742 -29.13 -35.02 20.68
N VAL A 743 -27.96 -35.46 21.12
CA VAL A 743 -27.40 -36.78 20.81
C VAL A 743 -26.54 -37.26 21.97
N ASN A 744 -26.61 -38.55 22.28
CA ASN A 744 -25.83 -39.12 23.38
C ASN A 744 -24.32 -39.09 23.07
N ASP A 745 -23.53 -38.84 24.12
CA ASP A 745 -22.07 -38.87 24.02
C ASP A 745 -21.57 -40.27 23.63
N ALA A 746 -20.57 -40.33 22.76
CA ALA A 746 -20.01 -41.56 22.20
C ALA A 746 -21.00 -42.48 21.43
N SER A 747 -22.14 -41.97 20.96
CA SER A 747 -23.07 -42.71 20.10
C SER A 747 -22.65 -42.73 18.62
N GLU A 748 -23.09 -43.74 17.86
CA GLU A 748 -22.86 -43.80 16.40
C GLU A 748 -23.48 -42.61 15.67
N ALA A 749 -24.65 -42.15 16.12
CA ALA A 749 -25.32 -40.96 15.57
C ALA A 749 -24.47 -39.69 15.74
N ARG A 750 -23.78 -39.53 16.89
CA ARG A 750 -22.86 -38.40 17.11
C ARG A 750 -21.71 -38.44 16.11
N GLY A 751 -21.06 -39.60 15.94
CA GLY A 751 -19.96 -39.75 14.97
C GLY A 751 -20.39 -39.45 13.52
N ARG A 752 -21.59 -39.91 13.13
CA ARG A 752 -22.19 -39.60 11.82
C ARG A 752 -22.40 -38.09 11.61
N LEU A 753 -22.91 -37.38 12.63
CA LEU A 753 -23.16 -35.94 12.58
C LEU A 753 -21.85 -35.13 12.58
N GLU A 754 -20.87 -35.50 13.41
CA GLU A 754 -19.54 -34.87 13.43
C GLU A 754 -18.85 -34.99 12.07
N ALA A 755 -18.87 -36.18 11.46
CA ALA A 755 -18.35 -36.38 10.11
C ALA A 755 -19.06 -35.53 9.05
N ALA A 756 -20.39 -35.38 9.15
CA ALA A 756 -21.15 -34.52 8.23
C ALA A 756 -20.79 -33.03 8.40
N PHE A 757 -20.52 -32.58 9.63
CA PHE A 757 -20.09 -31.21 9.91
C PHE A 757 -18.65 -30.96 9.45
N ASP A 758 -17.75 -31.92 9.62
CA ASP A 758 -16.39 -31.85 9.07
C ASP A 758 -16.40 -31.79 7.54
N ASP A 759 -17.19 -32.65 6.88
CA ASP A 759 -17.36 -32.64 5.41
C ASP A 759 -17.88 -31.26 4.93
N PHE A 760 -18.86 -30.69 5.63
CA PHE A 760 -19.38 -29.35 5.32
C PHE A 760 -18.32 -28.26 5.53
N ARG A 761 -17.62 -28.25 6.67
CA ARG A 761 -16.56 -27.28 7.01
C ARG A 761 -15.40 -27.33 6.01
N ALA A 762 -15.04 -28.52 5.55
CA ALA A 762 -14.02 -28.71 4.54
C ALA A 762 -14.39 -28.03 3.21
N LEU A 763 -15.67 -28.08 2.81
CA LEU A 763 -16.15 -27.49 1.55
C LEU A 763 -16.46 -25.99 1.65
N PHE A 764 -16.97 -25.54 2.81
CA PHE A 764 -17.51 -24.20 3.00
C PHE A 764 -16.92 -23.49 4.24
N PRO A 765 -15.61 -23.20 4.27
CA PRO A 765 -15.03 -22.34 5.30
C PRO A 765 -15.63 -20.93 5.22
N MET A 766 -15.79 -20.24 6.36
CA MET A 766 -16.23 -18.84 6.35
C MET A 766 -15.19 -17.91 5.68
N ALA A 767 -13.93 -18.10 6.03
CA ALA A 767 -12.79 -17.39 5.49
C ALA A 767 -11.77 -18.38 4.93
N LEU A 768 -11.14 -17.97 3.83
CA LEU A 768 -10.07 -18.70 3.16
C LEU A 768 -8.70 -18.40 3.75
N CYS A 769 -8.52 -17.19 4.29
CA CYS A 769 -7.26 -16.76 4.86
C CYS A 769 -7.43 -15.61 5.87
N TYR A 770 -6.46 -15.45 6.77
CA TYR A 770 -6.30 -14.28 7.64
C TYR A 770 -5.50 -13.18 6.94
N THR A 771 -6.14 -12.05 6.61
CA THR A 771 -5.57 -11.01 5.73
C THR A 771 -4.82 -9.90 6.43
N ARG A 772 -4.96 -9.78 7.75
CA ARG A 772 -4.29 -8.72 8.51
C ARG A 772 -2.79 -8.85 8.39
N ILE A 773 -2.20 -10.01 8.73
CA ILE A 773 -0.77 -10.35 8.59
C ILE A 773 0.23 -9.24 9.04
N VAL A 774 -0.20 -8.12 9.61
CA VAL A 774 0.64 -7.09 10.22
C VAL A 774 0.98 -7.51 11.64
N PRO A 775 1.96 -6.87 12.30
CA PRO A 775 2.06 -6.96 13.75
C PRO A 775 0.67 -6.79 14.32
N VAL A 776 0.19 -7.77 15.08
CA VAL A 776 -1.15 -7.72 15.67
C VAL A 776 -1.10 -6.54 16.65
N ASP A 777 -1.66 -5.41 16.24
CA ASP A 777 -1.42 -4.09 16.85
C ASP A 777 -2.29 -3.91 18.11
N GLU A 778 -2.12 -4.83 19.04
CA GLU A 778 -2.69 -4.78 20.37
C GLU A 778 -1.51 -4.63 21.32
N VAL A 779 -1.63 -3.75 22.31
CA VAL A 779 -0.55 -3.21 23.16
C VAL A 779 0.28 -4.30 23.91
N VAL A 780 -0.03 -5.59 23.72
CA VAL A 780 0.53 -6.74 24.41
C VAL A 780 0.49 -8.04 23.56
N THR A 781 1.02 -8.09 22.32
CA THR A 781 1.02 -9.32 21.48
C THR A 781 2.38 -9.98 21.32
N LEU A 782 2.43 -11.30 21.47
CA LEU A 782 3.63 -12.12 21.31
C LEU A 782 3.85 -12.58 19.85
N THR A 783 2.81 -12.55 19.02
CA THR A 783 2.85 -13.03 17.63
C THR A 783 3.00 -11.86 16.67
N LEU A 784 4.16 -11.75 16.03
CA LEU A 784 4.46 -10.68 15.06
C LEU A 784 3.72 -10.86 13.73
N PHE A 785 3.60 -12.11 13.26
CA PHE A 785 2.90 -12.44 12.01
C PHE A 785 2.05 -13.70 12.23
N HIS A 786 0.75 -13.63 11.93
CA HIS A 786 -0.15 -14.80 12.02
C HIS A 786 -0.49 -15.32 10.63
N ARG A 787 -0.15 -16.59 10.37
CA ARG A 787 -0.42 -17.28 9.11
C ARG A 787 -1.58 -18.25 9.26
N GLU A 788 -2.65 -18.00 8.53
CA GLU A 788 -3.80 -18.92 8.46
C GLU A 788 -4.36 -18.85 7.05
N ASP A 789 -3.88 -19.73 6.17
CA ASP A 789 -4.22 -19.75 4.73
C ASP A 789 -4.43 -21.18 4.19
N GLU A 790 -4.61 -22.16 5.08
CA GLU A 790 -4.84 -23.56 4.71
C GLU A 790 -6.07 -23.72 3.80
N PRO A 791 -7.25 -23.12 4.10
CA PRO A 791 -8.42 -23.34 3.26
C PRO A 791 -8.22 -22.74 1.86
N LEU A 792 -7.53 -21.61 1.75
CA LEU A 792 -7.13 -21.02 0.47
C LEU A 792 -6.26 -21.99 -0.34
N ARG A 793 -5.20 -22.55 0.26
CA ARG A 793 -4.29 -23.50 -0.40
C ARG A 793 -5.02 -24.76 -0.87
N ARG A 794 -5.83 -25.34 0.01
CA ARG A 794 -6.54 -26.59 -0.26
C ARG A 794 -7.60 -26.42 -1.34
N LEU A 795 -8.41 -25.36 -1.27
CA LEU A 795 -9.56 -25.19 -2.15
C LEU A 795 -9.23 -24.43 -3.44
N MET A 796 -8.40 -23.39 -3.38
CA MET A 796 -8.28 -22.40 -4.46
C MET A 796 -6.99 -22.53 -5.26
N LEU A 797 -5.85 -22.66 -4.58
CA LEU A 797 -4.54 -22.52 -5.22
C LEU A 797 -4.10 -23.78 -5.98
N SER A 798 -3.46 -23.57 -7.12
CA SER A 798 -2.63 -24.59 -7.77
C SER A 798 -1.39 -24.93 -6.92
N GLU A 799 -0.69 -26.01 -7.27
CA GLU A 799 0.58 -26.36 -6.62
C GLU A 799 1.67 -25.30 -6.84
N ALA A 800 1.66 -24.60 -7.99
CA ALA A 800 2.60 -23.52 -8.28
C ALA A 800 2.31 -22.30 -7.41
N GLU A 801 1.05 -21.89 -7.29
CA GLU A 801 0.65 -20.77 -6.44
C GLU A 801 0.85 -21.06 -4.95
N SER A 802 0.61 -22.30 -4.52
CA SER A 802 0.87 -22.72 -3.14
C SER A 802 2.35 -22.65 -2.80
N ARG A 803 3.23 -23.11 -3.70
CA ARG A 803 4.68 -22.99 -3.55
C ARG A 803 5.15 -21.54 -3.54
N GLU A 804 4.56 -20.69 -4.39
CA GLU A 804 4.88 -19.26 -4.37
C GLU A 804 4.45 -18.61 -3.05
N LEU A 805 3.24 -18.92 -2.55
CA LEU A 805 2.77 -18.41 -1.26
C LEU A 805 3.68 -18.84 -0.11
N ASP A 806 4.08 -20.12 -0.06
CA ASP A 806 5.04 -20.62 0.93
C ASP A 806 6.38 -19.87 0.82
N ARG A 807 6.87 -19.66 -0.41
CA ARG A 807 8.11 -18.91 -0.66
C ARG A 807 8.04 -17.46 -0.18
N VAL A 808 6.91 -16.78 -0.37
CA VAL A 808 6.74 -15.39 0.10
C VAL A 808 6.63 -15.32 1.62
N TRP A 809 5.99 -16.30 2.26
CA TRP A 809 5.94 -16.41 3.71
C TRP A 809 7.32 -16.69 4.33
N ASP A 810 8.08 -17.60 3.74
CA ASP A 810 9.47 -17.85 4.14
C ASP A 810 10.31 -16.59 4.00
N GLU A 811 10.13 -15.85 2.90
CA GLU A 811 10.78 -14.55 2.69
C GLU A 811 10.39 -13.54 3.77
N LEU A 812 9.08 -13.36 4.04
CA LEU A 812 8.58 -12.45 5.08
C LEU A 812 9.23 -12.74 6.44
N LEU A 813 9.18 -14.00 6.88
CA LEU A 813 9.75 -14.41 8.16
C LEU A 813 11.27 -14.24 8.21
N PHE A 814 11.94 -14.42 7.08
CA PHE A 814 13.39 -14.26 6.96
C PHE A 814 13.84 -12.81 7.00
N VAL A 815 13.26 -11.94 6.17
CA VAL A 815 13.66 -10.53 6.10
C VAL A 815 13.26 -9.74 7.34
N SER A 816 12.16 -10.13 7.99
CA SER A 816 11.71 -9.51 9.23
C SER A 816 12.44 -10.04 10.47
N GLU A 817 13.14 -11.17 10.37
CA GLU A 817 13.73 -11.93 11.48
C GLU A 817 12.72 -12.24 12.59
N ALA A 818 11.46 -12.45 12.22
CA ALA A 818 10.36 -12.60 13.18
C ALA A 818 10.62 -13.62 14.29
N PRO A 819 11.17 -14.83 14.03
CA PRO A 819 11.44 -15.80 15.09
C PRO A 819 12.48 -15.34 16.13
N LEU A 820 13.43 -14.48 15.75
CA LEU A 820 14.40 -13.91 16.67
C LEU A 820 13.78 -12.78 17.49
N LYS A 821 13.11 -11.84 16.82
CA LYS A 821 12.41 -10.73 17.48
C LYS A 821 11.36 -11.21 18.47
N GLN A 822 10.72 -12.37 18.21
CA GLN A 822 9.78 -12.97 19.13
C GLN A 822 10.40 -13.37 20.48
N VAL A 823 11.70 -13.71 20.51
CA VAL A 823 12.44 -13.96 21.76
C VAL A 823 12.54 -12.67 22.58
N ASP A 824 12.90 -11.56 21.92
CA ASP A 824 13.06 -10.26 22.58
C ASP A 824 11.72 -9.75 23.13
N VAL A 825 10.65 -9.87 22.33
CA VAL A 825 9.29 -9.51 22.75
C VAL A 825 8.82 -10.40 23.90
N PHE A 826 9.11 -11.71 23.87
CA PHE A 826 8.78 -12.61 24.97
C PHE A 826 9.45 -12.19 26.29
N GLU A 827 10.74 -11.88 26.28
CA GLU A 827 11.46 -11.49 27.49
C GLU A 827 10.97 -10.15 28.05
N GLN A 828 10.66 -9.18 27.19
CA GLN A 828 10.04 -7.91 27.63
C GLN A 828 8.69 -8.16 28.31
N LEU A 829 7.82 -8.96 27.68
CA LEU A 829 6.50 -9.28 28.23
C LEU A 829 6.59 -10.07 29.55
N PHE A 830 7.54 -11.00 29.64
CA PHE A 830 7.80 -11.77 30.85
C PHE A 830 8.19 -10.84 32.02
N GLN A 831 9.02 -9.83 31.77
CA GLN A 831 9.38 -8.82 32.79
C GLN A 831 8.18 -8.00 33.24
N PHE A 832 7.34 -7.50 32.32
CA PHE A 832 6.12 -6.77 32.68
C PHE A 832 5.15 -7.62 33.51
N ALA A 833 4.98 -8.91 33.16
CA ALA A 833 4.08 -9.81 33.87
C ALA A 833 4.47 -10.05 35.34
N THR A 834 5.74 -9.90 35.72
CA THR A 834 6.19 -10.05 37.11
C THR A 834 5.69 -8.96 38.06
N GLN A 835 5.16 -7.85 37.53
CA GLN A 835 4.69 -6.72 38.33
C GLN A 835 3.20 -6.82 38.69
N ASP A 836 2.36 -7.36 37.78
CA ASP A 836 0.89 -7.34 37.90
C ASP A 836 0.20 -8.71 37.68
N ALA A 837 0.93 -9.78 37.33
CA ALA A 837 0.36 -11.09 37.01
C ALA A 837 1.19 -12.27 37.57
N ARG A 838 0.74 -13.52 37.36
CA ARG A 838 1.50 -14.74 37.70
C ARG A 838 2.45 -15.11 36.55
N PRO A 839 3.79 -14.99 36.71
CA PRO A 839 4.76 -15.28 35.64
C PRO A 839 4.68 -16.72 35.11
N SER A 840 4.22 -17.66 35.93
CA SER A 840 4.06 -19.07 35.58
C SER A 840 3.10 -19.32 34.39
N ALA A 841 2.21 -18.38 34.07
CA ALA A 841 1.32 -18.49 32.91
C ALA A 841 2.06 -18.42 31.56
N PHE A 842 3.27 -17.87 31.53
CA PHE A 842 4.06 -17.67 30.31
C PHE A 842 5.09 -18.77 30.07
N GLU A 843 5.44 -19.53 31.11
CA GLU A 843 6.50 -20.53 31.09
C GLU A 843 6.31 -21.60 30.00
N PRO A 844 5.08 -22.12 29.73
CA PRO A 844 4.85 -23.08 28.65
C PRO A 844 5.20 -22.55 27.24
N MET A 845 5.29 -21.23 27.05
CA MET A 845 5.57 -20.61 25.75
C MET A 845 7.07 -20.43 25.48
N ARG A 846 7.91 -20.43 26.53
CA ARG A 846 9.35 -20.14 26.44
C ARG A 846 10.08 -21.14 25.53
N GLU A 847 9.91 -22.43 25.78
CA GLU A 847 10.61 -23.49 25.02
C GLU A 847 10.23 -23.49 23.52
N PRO A 848 8.95 -23.43 23.11
CA PRO A 848 8.56 -23.30 21.70
C PRO A 848 9.22 -22.12 20.97
N ILE A 849 9.28 -20.94 21.62
CA ILE A 849 9.86 -19.72 21.03
C ILE A 849 11.37 -19.87 20.84
N LEU A 850 12.07 -20.37 21.86
CA LEU A 850 13.52 -20.63 21.76
C LEU A 850 13.85 -21.68 20.69
N LYS A 851 13.02 -22.73 20.56
CA LYS A 851 13.17 -23.74 19.52
C LYS A 851 12.91 -23.18 18.13
N ALA A 852 11.94 -22.29 17.97
CA ALA A 852 11.68 -21.59 16.71
C ALA A 852 12.85 -20.69 16.30
N ALA A 853 13.40 -19.93 17.24
CA ALA A 853 14.60 -19.10 17.03
C ALA A 853 15.83 -19.95 16.67
N ALA A 854 16.03 -21.10 17.34
CA ALA A 854 17.11 -22.03 17.00
C ALA A 854 16.96 -22.60 15.58
N ARG A 855 15.74 -23.04 15.20
CA ARG A 855 15.44 -23.49 13.83
C ARG A 855 15.71 -22.40 12.79
N PHE A 856 15.35 -21.16 13.10
CA PHE A 856 15.59 -20.02 12.21
C PHE A 856 17.09 -19.75 12.00
N LYS A 857 17.92 -19.87 13.03
CA LYS A 857 19.38 -19.78 12.89
C LYS A 857 19.95 -20.87 11.97
N GLU A 858 19.42 -22.09 12.04
CA GLU A 858 19.80 -23.16 11.09
C GLU A 858 19.32 -22.86 9.67
N GLN A 859 18.12 -22.28 9.50
CA GLN A 859 17.63 -21.82 8.20
C GLN A 859 18.52 -20.71 7.62
N GLN A 860 18.98 -19.74 8.43
CA GLN A 860 19.93 -18.71 7.98
C GLN A 860 21.24 -19.33 7.47
N LYS A 861 21.77 -20.36 8.15
CA LYS A 861 22.96 -21.09 7.68
C LYS A 861 22.69 -21.82 6.36
N ALA A 862 21.56 -22.52 6.27
CA ALA A 862 21.17 -23.26 5.06
C ALA A 862 20.95 -22.34 3.84
N ALA A 863 20.46 -21.12 4.07
CA ALA A 863 20.18 -20.13 3.04
C ALA A 863 21.44 -19.58 2.34
N ILE A 864 22.61 -19.64 3.00
CA ILE A 864 23.87 -19.12 2.44
C ILE A 864 24.19 -19.76 1.08
N GLY A 865 24.00 -21.07 0.94
CA GLY A 865 24.28 -21.78 -0.32
C GLY A 865 23.45 -21.25 -1.50
N PRO A 866 22.11 -21.27 -1.43
CA PRO A 866 21.23 -20.67 -2.44
C PRO A 866 21.52 -19.19 -2.71
N GLN A 867 21.82 -18.40 -1.68
CA GLN A 867 22.16 -16.97 -1.84
C GLN A 867 23.45 -16.77 -2.63
N LYS A 868 24.50 -17.53 -2.33
CA LYS A 868 25.76 -17.51 -3.09
C LYS A 868 25.54 -17.97 -4.54
N ALA A 869 24.72 -19.00 -4.76
CA ALA A 869 24.38 -19.46 -6.11
C ALA A 869 23.65 -18.37 -6.92
N ALA A 870 22.71 -17.65 -6.30
CA ALA A 870 22.04 -16.52 -6.94
C ALA A 870 23.00 -15.36 -7.26
N ALA A 871 23.94 -15.06 -6.36
CA ALA A 871 24.99 -14.06 -6.62
C ALA A 871 25.96 -14.47 -7.74
N LEU A 872 26.28 -15.77 -7.87
CA LEU A 872 27.07 -16.30 -8.98
C LEU A 872 26.32 -16.20 -10.32
N ALA A 873 25.03 -16.55 -10.34
CA ALA A 873 24.20 -16.39 -11.54
C ALA A 873 24.09 -14.92 -11.97
N PHE A 874 24.01 -14.00 -11.01
CA PHE A 874 24.12 -12.56 -11.28
C PHE A 874 25.49 -12.19 -11.87
N ALA A 875 26.58 -12.73 -11.32
CA ALA A 875 27.93 -12.46 -11.79
C ALA A 875 28.16 -12.89 -13.25
N GLU A 876 27.63 -14.04 -13.68
CA GLU A 876 27.70 -14.48 -15.09
C GLU A 876 27.02 -13.49 -16.04
N LYS A 877 25.85 -12.95 -15.65
CA LYS A 877 25.15 -11.93 -16.42
C LYS A 877 25.92 -10.60 -16.40
N ALA A 878 26.43 -10.20 -15.25
CA ALA A 878 27.17 -8.95 -15.06
C ALA A 878 28.48 -8.94 -15.86
N TRP A 879 29.22 -10.04 -15.86
CA TRP A 879 30.50 -10.16 -16.58
C TRP A 879 30.31 -10.55 -18.05
N ARG A 880 29.07 -10.79 -18.48
CA ARG A 880 28.66 -11.06 -19.87
C ARG A 880 29.31 -12.32 -20.46
N ARG A 881 29.76 -13.23 -19.60
CA ARG A 881 30.38 -14.52 -19.97
C ARG A 881 30.25 -15.52 -18.82
N PRO A 882 30.40 -16.83 -19.10
CA PRO A 882 30.53 -17.83 -18.06
C PRO A 882 31.72 -17.53 -17.12
N LEU A 883 31.54 -17.85 -15.84
CA LEU A 883 32.61 -17.80 -14.86
C LEU A 883 33.55 -18.98 -15.04
N THR A 884 34.85 -18.76 -14.84
CA THR A 884 35.82 -19.84 -14.72
C THR A 884 35.74 -20.49 -13.34
N GLU A 885 36.18 -21.74 -13.20
CA GLU A 885 36.21 -22.44 -11.91
C GLU A 885 36.96 -21.64 -10.82
N LYS A 886 38.09 -21.00 -11.18
CA LYS A 886 38.86 -20.15 -10.27
C LYS A 886 38.06 -18.93 -9.80
N GLU A 887 37.28 -18.32 -10.68
CA GLU A 887 36.41 -17.18 -10.35
C GLU A 887 35.26 -17.61 -9.44
N VAL A 888 34.64 -18.76 -9.71
CA VAL A 888 33.60 -19.33 -8.84
C VAL A 888 34.15 -19.56 -7.42
N VAL A 889 35.29 -20.26 -7.30
CA VAL A 889 35.93 -20.53 -6.00
C VAL A 889 36.29 -19.23 -5.29
N SER A 890 36.88 -18.25 -6.01
CA SER A 890 37.27 -16.97 -5.42
C SER A 890 36.06 -16.15 -4.94
N LEU A 891 34.95 -16.13 -5.68
CA LEU A 891 33.75 -15.39 -5.27
C LEU A 891 33.07 -16.07 -4.09
N GLN A 892 32.99 -17.40 -4.08
CA GLN A 892 32.36 -18.16 -2.98
C GLN A 892 33.05 -17.98 -1.62
N ALA A 893 34.29 -17.46 -1.57
CA ALA A 893 34.98 -17.12 -0.32
C ALA A 893 34.31 -15.98 0.47
N PHE A 894 33.53 -15.12 -0.19
CA PHE A 894 32.88 -13.96 0.43
C PHE A 894 31.45 -14.29 0.89
N ASP A 895 30.88 -13.45 1.77
CA ASP A 895 29.44 -13.46 2.01
C ASP A 895 28.69 -12.99 0.74
N PRO A 896 27.41 -13.38 0.55
CA PRO A 896 26.66 -13.06 -0.66
C PRO A 896 26.58 -11.57 -1.01
N ARG A 897 26.54 -10.66 -0.03
CA ARG A 897 26.46 -9.21 -0.30
C ARG A 897 27.80 -8.68 -0.77
N LEU A 898 28.89 -9.08 -0.12
CA LEU A 898 30.24 -8.71 -0.51
C LEU A 898 30.66 -9.36 -1.85
N MET A 899 30.11 -10.51 -2.19
CA MET A 899 30.22 -11.09 -3.54
C MET A 899 29.70 -10.12 -4.60
N LEU A 900 28.51 -9.52 -4.41
CA LEU A 900 27.96 -8.55 -5.36
C LEU A 900 28.86 -7.32 -5.49
N VAL A 901 29.35 -6.77 -4.37
CA VAL A 901 30.29 -5.64 -4.40
C VAL A 901 31.56 -6.01 -5.17
N ARG A 902 32.11 -7.22 -4.97
CA ARG A 902 33.29 -7.72 -5.69
C ARG A 902 33.02 -7.90 -7.18
N VAL A 903 31.83 -8.38 -7.55
CA VAL A 903 31.39 -8.54 -8.94
C VAL A 903 31.32 -7.19 -9.64
N LEU A 904 30.71 -6.19 -8.98
CA LEU A 904 30.46 -4.85 -9.53
C LEU A 904 31.69 -3.93 -9.54
N THR A 905 32.75 -4.29 -8.82
CA THR A 905 34.04 -3.58 -8.84
C THR A 905 35.10 -4.32 -9.65
N SER A 906 34.76 -5.49 -10.20
CA SER A 906 35.68 -6.29 -11.01
C SER A 906 35.95 -5.62 -12.36
N PRO A 907 37.20 -5.71 -12.89
CA PRO A 907 37.49 -5.30 -14.26
C PRO A 907 36.58 -5.98 -15.29
N ALA A 908 36.15 -7.23 -15.05
CA ALA A 908 35.23 -7.95 -15.94
C ALA A 908 33.84 -7.30 -16.04
N PHE A 909 33.41 -6.57 -15.00
CA PHE A 909 32.19 -5.77 -15.02
C PHE A 909 32.42 -4.36 -15.56
N LEU A 910 33.46 -3.68 -15.07
CA LEU A 910 33.72 -2.28 -15.39
C LEU A 910 34.19 -2.08 -16.83
N TYR A 911 34.83 -3.09 -17.44
CA TYR A 911 35.39 -3.00 -18.77
C TYR A 911 34.77 -4.00 -19.75
N ARG A 912 34.67 -3.56 -21.01
CA ARG A 912 34.44 -4.40 -22.18
C ARG A 912 35.79 -4.74 -22.79
N GLY A 913 36.42 -5.76 -22.22
CA GLY A 913 37.68 -6.29 -22.73
C GLY A 913 37.44 -7.29 -23.86
N GLU A 914 38.27 -7.23 -24.89
CA GLU A 914 38.27 -8.18 -26.00
C GLU A 914 39.63 -8.88 -26.06
N LYS A 915 39.64 -10.17 -26.41
CA LYS A 915 40.88 -10.92 -26.51
C LYS A 915 41.43 -10.84 -27.93
N ALA A 916 42.55 -10.12 -28.10
CA ALA A 916 43.23 -10.04 -29.39
C ALA A 916 43.77 -11.42 -29.84
N PRO A 917 43.38 -11.93 -31.01
CA PRO A 917 44.01 -13.10 -31.62
C PRO A 917 45.44 -12.79 -32.13
N ALA A 918 46.21 -13.83 -32.47
CA ALA A 918 47.56 -13.65 -33.02
C ALA A 918 47.54 -12.93 -34.38
N GLN A 919 46.56 -13.24 -35.22
CA GLN A 919 46.27 -12.60 -36.50
C GLN A 919 44.87 -11.99 -36.45
N THR A 920 44.62 -10.94 -37.23
CA THR A 920 43.28 -10.32 -37.33
C THR A 920 42.22 -11.38 -37.64
N GLY A 921 41.14 -11.39 -36.88
CA GLY A 921 40.10 -12.42 -36.99
C GLY A 921 38.85 -12.10 -36.18
N PRO A 922 37.82 -12.98 -36.24
CA PRO A 922 36.51 -12.72 -35.65
C PRO A 922 36.56 -12.64 -34.13
N VAL A 923 35.70 -11.80 -33.55
CA VAL A 923 35.43 -11.81 -32.11
C VAL A 923 34.60 -13.04 -31.72
N SER A 924 34.65 -13.43 -30.46
CA SER A 924 33.78 -14.47 -29.92
C SER A 924 32.30 -14.07 -29.98
N THR A 925 31.41 -15.06 -29.92
CA THR A 925 29.95 -14.81 -29.89
C THR A 925 29.54 -13.90 -28.72
N GLN A 926 30.18 -14.04 -27.55
CA GLN A 926 29.90 -13.21 -26.37
C GLN A 926 30.37 -11.76 -26.54
N GLU A 927 31.55 -11.56 -27.13
CA GLU A 927 32.06 -10.23 -27.46
C GLU A 927 31.16 -9.56 -28.52
N LEU A 928 30.69 -10.31 -29.54
CA LEU A 928 29.79 -9.80 -30.56
C LEU A 928 28.41 -9.42 -29.99
N ALA A 929 27.86 -10.25 -29.09
CA ALA A 929 26.64 -9.92 -28.35
C ALA A 929 26.80 -8.62 -27.55
N THR A 930 27.95 -8.45 -26.90
CA THR A 930 28.29 -7.24 -26.14
C THR A 930 28.45 -6.02 -27.05
N ARG A 931 29.13 -6.15 -28.20
CA ARG A 931 29.25 -5.05 -29.18
C ARG A 931 27.86 -4.60 -29.64
N LEU A 932 26.99 -5.54 -30.00
CA LEU A 932 25.64 -5.24 -30.48
C LEU A 932 24.76 -4.62 -29.39
N SER A 933 24.77 -5.19 -28.18
CA SER A 933 23.94 -4.72 -27.07
C SER A 933 24.30 -3.31 -26.61
N PHE A 934 25.60 -3.00 -26.55
CA PHE A 934 26.02 -1.65 -26.16
C PHE A 934 25.91 -0.63 -27.29
N PHE A 935 26.02 -1.05 -28.55
CA PHE A 935 25.72 -0.18 -29.67
C PHE A 935 24.24 0.24 -29.66
N LEU A 936 23.31 -0.70 -29.55
CA LEU A 936 21.88 -0.38 -29.73
C LEU A 936 21.14 -0.03 -28.43
N TRP A 937 21.54 -0.59 -27.30
CA TRP A 937 20.84 -0.46 -26.01
C TRP A 937 21.73 0.07 -24.87
N SER A 938 23.00 0.38 -25.14
CA SER A 938 23.96 0.91 -24.16
C SER A 938 23.99 0.11 -22.84
N SER A 939 23.80 -1.22 -22.92
CA SER A 939 23.63 -2.10 -21.76
C SER A 939 23.97 -3.56 -22.11
N SER A 940 24.00 -4.43 -21.10
CA SER A 940 24.27 -5.87 -21.25
C SER A 940 23.26 -6.57 -22.18
N PRO A 941 23.71 -7.62 -22.90
CA PRO A 941 22.85 -8.41 -23.78
C PRO A 941 21.77 -9.16 -22.98
N ASP A 942 20.57 -9.26 -23.55
CA ASP A 942 19.48 -10.07 -22.99
C ASP A 942 19.73 -11.57 -23.20
N ASP A 943 18.95 -12.41 -22.53
CA ASP A 943 19.14 -13.86 -22.56
C ASP A 943 19.00 -14.44 -23.99
N ALA A 944 18.09 -13.88 -24.81
CA ALA A 944 17.93 -14.25 -26.21
C ALA A 944 19.20 -13.97 -27.03
N LEU A 945 19.77 -12.76 -26.91
CA LEU A 945 20.98 -12.38 -27.62
C LEU A 945 22.21 -13.18 -27.16
N ARG A 946 22.32 -13.48 -25.85
CA ARG A 946 23.42 -14.29 -25.29
C ARG A 946 23.40 -15.73 -25.81
N SER A 947 22.23 -16.26 -26.11
CA SER A 947 22.05 -17.64 -26.62
C SER A 947 22.02 -17.73 -28.15
N ALA A 948 22.02 -16.60 -28.87
CA ALA A 948 21.95 -16.55 -30.33
C ALA A 948 23.26 -17.00 -31.00
N LYS A 949 23.16 -17.58 -32.20
CA LYS A 949 24.30 -17.99 -33.04
C LYS A 949 24.84 -16.82 -33.86
N LEU A 950 25.37 -15.79 -33.19
CA LEU A 950 25.72 -14.50 -33.82
C LEU A 950 26.85 -14.53 -34.85
N GLN A 951 27.56 -15.66 -35.00
CA GLN A 951 28.52 -15.84 -36.10
C GLN A 951 27.83 -16.01 -37.45
N ASP A 952 26.57 -16.45 -37.45
CA ASP A 952 25.71 -16.45 -38.62
C ASP A 952 25.22 -15.02 -38.88
N THR A 953 25.53 -14.49 -40.06
CA THR A 953 25.20 -13.13 -40.45
C THR A 953 23.70 -12.87 -40.57
N GLU A 954 22.91 -13.87 -40.96
CA GLU A 954 21.45 -13.71 -41.04
C GLU A 954 20.84 -13.59 -39.63
N VAL A 955 21.34 -14.40 -38.69
CA VAL A 955 20.96 -14.32 -37.27
C VAL A 955 21.38 -12.99 -36.66
N LEU A 956 22.60 -12.53 -36.93
CA LEU A 956 23.09 -11.24 -36.44
C LEU A 956 22.24 -10.07 -36.94
N ALA A 957 21.90 -10.06 -38.23
CA ALA A 957 21.02 -9.04 -38.81
C ALA A 957 19.59 -9.10 -38.24
N ALA A 958 19.05 -10.31 -38.03
CA ALA A 958 17.74 -10.48 -37.40
C ALA A 958 17.71 -9.95 -35.96
N GLU A 959 18.75 -10.22 -35.16
CA GLU A 959 18.87 -9.69 -33.80
C GLU A 959 19.01 -8.16 -33.79
N ALA A 960 19.80 -7.58 -34.71
CA ALA A 960 19.90 -6.13 -34.84
C ALA A 960 18.53 -5.49 -35.15
N ARG A 961 17.75 -6.07 -36.08
CA ARG A 961 16.38 -5.62 -36.39
C ARG A 961 15.45 -5.74 -35.19
N ARG A 962 15.48 -6.87 -34.47
CA ARG A 962 14.69 -7.07 -33.24
C ARG A 962 15.00 -5.98 -32.21
N MET A 963 16.28 -5.72 -31.99
CA MET A 963 16.74 -4.74 -31.00
C MET A 963 16.36 -3.31 -31.35
N LEU A 964 16.38 -2.94 -32.63
CA LEU A 964 15.92 -1.63 -33.11
C LEU A 964 14.42 -1.40 -32.87
N LYS A 965 13.61 -2.47 -32.77
CA LYS A 965 12.17 -2.39 -32.46
C LYS A 965 11.85 -2.36 -30.96
N SER A 966 12.83 -2.59 -30.09
CA SER A 966 12.65 -2.56 -28.64
C SER A 966 12.56 -1.13 -28.10
N ASP A 967 11.84 -0.94 -26.99
CA ASP A 967 11.81 0.33 -26.25
C ASP A 967 13.20 0.76 -25.76
N LYS A 968 14.14 -0.19 -25.58
CA LYS A 968 15.52 0.11 -25.20
C LYS A 968 16.29 0.92 -26.25
N VAL A 969 15.84 0.96 -27.51
CA VAL A 969 16.47 1.79 -28.56
C VAL A 969 16.37 3.29 -28.27
N ARG A 970 15.49 3.68 -27.34
CA ARG A 970 15.49 5.02 -26.76
C ARG A 970 16.88 5.43 -26.23
N ARG A 971 17.69 4.48 -25.75
CA ARG A 971 19.06 4.73 -25.31
C ARG A 971 19.98 5.09 -26.48
N LEU A 972 19.84 4.44 -27.63
CA LEU A 972 20.52 4.88 -28.87
C LEU A 972 20.05 6.28 -29.30
N ALA A 973 18.76 6.59 -29.16
CA ALA A 973 18.24 7.92 -29.45
C ALA A 973 18.88 9.00 -28.56
N LEU A 974 19.09 8.72 -27.27
CA LEU A 974 19.71 9.65 -26.34
C LEU A 974 21.25 9.70 -26.48
N GLU A 975 21.91 8.55 -26.43
CA GLU A 975 23.37 8.44 -26.35
C GLU A 975 24.08 8.60 -27.70
N PHE A 976 23.39 8.33 -28.81
CA PHE A 976 23.87 8.69 -30.13
C PHE A 976 23.13 9.92 -30.69
N GLY A 977 21.79 9.87 -30.80
CA GLY A 977 21.03 10.92 -31.49
C GLY A 977 21.14 12.30 -30.83
N CYS A 978 20.87 12.38 -29.52
CA CYS A 978 20.97 13.65 -28.80
C CYS A 978 22.43 14.09 -28.58
N GLN A 979 23.39 13.18 -28.39
CA GLN A 979 24.81 13.54 -28.36
C GLN A 979 25.28 14.08 -29.72
N TYR A 980 24.87 13.45 -30.82
CA TYR A 980 25.18 13.90 -32.17
C TYR A 980 24.77 15.36 -32.40
N LEU A 981 23.60 15.78 -31.90
CA LEU A 981 23.16 17.17 -32.03
C LEU A 981 23.63 18.10 -30.90
N HIS A 982 24.38 17.59 -29.92
CA HIS A 982 24.76 18.28 -28.67
C HIS A 982 23.57 18.70 -27.77
N VAL A 983 22.44 17.99 -27.85
CA VAL A 983 21.20 18.30 -27.10
C VAL A 983 20.89 17.32 -25.95
N ARG A 984 21.83 16.43 -25.61
CA ARG A 984 21.65 15.42 -24.54
C ARG A 984 21.49 16.02 -23.14
N ASP A 985 21.99 17.24 -22.92
CA ASP A 985 22.05 17.89 -21.61
C ASP A 985 21.20 19.17 -21.53
N VAL A 986 20.24 19.34 -22.46
CA VAL A 986 19.34 20.52 -22.46
C VAL A 986 18.46 20.54 -21.21
N ALA A 987 18.03 19.38 -20.72
CA ALA A 987 17.23 19.26 -19.49
C ALA A 987 17.91 19.87 -18.26
N THR A 988 19.24 19.95 -18.25
CA THR A 988 20.06 20.54 -17.18
C THR A 988 20.68 21.88 -17.57
N LEU A 989 20.29 22.48 -18.71
CA LEU A 989 20.84 23.77 -19.16
C LEU A 989 20.29 24.91 -18.29
N GLU A 990 21.16 25.53 -17.47
CA GLU A 990 20.79 26.63 -16.54
C GLU A 990 21.23 28.01 -17.04
N GLU A 991 22.02 28.06 -18.11
CA GLU A 991 22.64 29.30 -18.63
C GLU A 991 21.63 30.28 -19.25
N LYS A 992 20.36 29.88 -19.46
CA LYS A 992 19.36 30.75 -20.07
C LYS A 992 18.83 31.77 -19.08
N SER A 993 18.78 33.03 -19.49
CA SER A 993 18.36 34.14 -18.65
C SER A 993 16.88 33.99 -18.26
N GLU A 994 16.60 33.74 -16.98
CA GLU A 994 15.23 33.66 -16.46
C GLU A 994 14.45 34.98 -16.62
N ARG A 995 15.17 36.12 -16.62
CA ARG A 995 14.59 37.44 -16.90
C ARG A 995 13.98 37.50 -18.31
N HIS A 996 14.66 36.93 -19.30
CA HIS A 996 14.23 36.98 -20.70
C HIS A 996 13.32 35.79 -21.07
N PHE A 997 13.55 34.63 -20.44
CA PHE A 997 12.94 33.35 -20.79
C PHE A 997 12.40 32.60 -19.56
N PRO A 998 11.46 33.18 -18.79
CA PRO A 998 10.99 32.60 -17.53
C PRO A 998 10.34 31.21 -17.69
N ALA A 999 9.81 30.89 -18.88
CA ALA A 999 9.23 29.58 -19.18
C ALA A 999 10.26 28.48 -19.44
N PHE A 1000 11.54 28.81 -19.70
CA PHE A 1000 12.53 27.84 -20.14
C PHE A 1000 12.83 26.75 -19.10
N ALA A 1001 12.92 27.12 -17.81
CA ALA A 1001 13.20 26.18 -16.73
C ALA A 1001 12.18 25.04 -16.66
N GLY A 1002 10.89 25.34 -16.88
CA GLY A 1002 9.81 24.34 -16.93
C GLY A 1002 9.68 23.60 -18.25
N LEU A 1003 10.39 24.03 -19.31
CA LEU A 1003 10.24 23.51 -20.67
C LEU A 1003 11.44 22.70 -21.17
N ARG A 1004 12.64 22.97 -20.65
CA ARG A 1004 13.91 22.37 -21.10
C ARG A 1004 13.93 20.84 -21.06
N GLY A 1005 13.26 20.22 -20.08
CA GLY A 1005 13.10 18.77 -20.01
C GLY A 1005 12.24 18.22 -21.16
N ASP A 1006 11.14 18.90 -21.48
CA ASP A 1006 10.27 18.53 -22.59
C ASP A 1006 10.96 18.73 -23.94
N MET A 1007 11.74 19.80 -24.11
CA MET A 1007 12.52 20.03 -25.34
C MET A 1007 13.48 18.87 -25.62
N GLN A 1008 14.18 18.38 -24.60
CA GLN A 1008 15.05 17.22 -24.75
C GLN A 1008 14.24 15.96 -25.06
N GLU A 1009 13.12 15.76 -24.37
CA GLU A 1009 12.24 14.61 -24.58
C GLU A 1009 11.66 14.56 -26.01
N GLU A 1010 11.33 15.71 -26.61
CA GLU A 1010 10.96 15.81 -28.03
C GLU A 1010 12.07 15.26 -28.93
N ALA A 1011 13.32 15.68 -28.72
CA ALA A 1011 14.46 15.20 -29.49
C ALA A 1011 14.67 13.68 -29.32
N VAL A 1012 14.56 13.17 -28.10
CA VAL A 1012 14.70 11.72 -27.83
C VAL A 1012 13.60 10.93 -28.54
N ARG A 1013 12.35 11.39 -28.49
CA ARG A 1013 11.22 10.74 -29.19
C ARG A 1013 11.38 10.78 -30.70
N PHE A 1014 11.85 11.92 -31.24
CA PHE A 1014 12.13 12.08 -32.66
C PHE A 1014 13.17 11.06 -33.17
N PHE A 1015 14.29 10.91 -32.46
CA PHE A 1015 15.29 9.89 -32.80
C PHE A 1015 14.81 8.45 -32.52
N THR A 1016 14.02 8.23 -31.46
CA THR A 1016 13.44 6.91 -31.19
C THR A 1016 12.57 6.47 -32.37
N ASP A 1017 11.73 7.36 -32.89
CA ASP A 1017 10.91 7.12 -34.08
C ASP A 1017 11.76 6.94 -35.35
N LEU A 1018 12.87 7.69 -35.50
CA LEU A 1018 13.80 7.49 -36.61
C LEU A 1018 14.30 6.02 -36.66
N PHE A 1019 14.80 5.51 -35.53
CA PHE A 1019 15.35 4.16 -35.44
C PHE A 1019 14.27 3.07 -35.46
N GLN A 1020 13.23 3.19 -34.64
CA GLN A 1020 12.17 2.18 -34.55
C GLN A 1020 11.39 2.03 -35.85
N ASN A 1021 11.15 3.13 -36.57
CA ASN A 1021 10.39 3.09 -37.83
C ASN A 1021 11.29 3.06 -39.08
N ASP A 1022 12.57 2.75 -38.89
CA ASP A 1022 13.55 2.56 -39.97
C ASP A 1022 13.50 3.70 -40.99
N ARG A 1023 13.55 4.95 -40.52
CA ARG A 1023 13.43 6.12 -41.39
C ARG A 1023 14.74 6.37 -42.14
N SER A 1024 14.64 7.06 -43.27
CA SER A 1024 15.82 7.46 -44.05
C SER A 1024 16.52 8.65 -43.38
N VAL A 1025 17.85 8.69 -43.42
CA VAL A 1025 18.66 9.76 -42.80
C VAL A 1025 18.26 11.19 -43.25
N PRO A 1026 17.95 11.46 -44.55
CA PRO A 1026 17.46 12.77 -44.97
C PRO A 1026 16.17 13.24 -44.26
N ALA A 1027 15.38 12.32 -43.69
CA ALA A 1027 14.20 12.69 -42.89
C ALA A 1027 14.56 13.47 -41.62
N LEU A 1028 15.81 13.40 -41.16
CA LEU A 1028 16.29 14.28 -40.08
C LEU A 1028 16.18 15.76 -40.47
N LEU A 1029 16.26 16.11 -41.76
CA LEU A 1029 16.09 17.49 -42.22
C LEU A 1029 14.65 17.80 -42.64
N ASP A 1030 13.97 16.82 -43.27
CA ASP A 1030 12.67 17.03 -43.94
C ASP A 1030 11.44 16.50 -43.19
N ALA A 1031 11.61 15.99 -41.96
CA ALA A 1031 10.47 15.45 -41.22
C ALA A 1031 9.39 16.51 -40.97
N ASP A 1032 8.24 16.33 -41.62
CA ASP A 1032 7.02 17.11 -41.40
C ASP A 1032 6.21 16.61 -40.18
N HIS A 1033 6.91 16.20 -39.13
CA HIS A 1033 6.33 15.74 -37.87
C HIS A 1033 7.25 15.96 -36.68
N SER A 1034 6.66 16.03 -35.49
CA SER A 1034 7.38 15.98 -34.22
C SER A 1034 6.54 15.30 -33.13
N PHE A 1035 7.07 15.20 -31.91
CA PHE A 1035 6.40 14.65 -30.74
C PHE A 1035 6.23 15.75 -29.71
N ILE A 1036 4.99 16.07 -29.38
CA ILE A 1036 4.65 17.30 -28.66
C ILE A 1036 3.72 16.96 -27.49
N ASN A 1037 4.00 17.54 -26.33
CA ASN A 1037 3.13 17.55 -25.16
C ASN A 1037 2.45 18.95 -25.00
N PRO A 1038 1.53 19.14 -24.06
CA PRO A 1038 0.83 20.42 -23.91
C PRO A 1038 1.75 21.64 -23.68
N ALA A 1039 2.87 21.47 -22.96
CA ALA A 1039 3.81 22.56 -22.70
C ALA A 1039 4.54 23.01 -23.99
N LEU A 1040 5.07 22.07 -24.77
CA LEU A 1040 5.68 22.36 -26.07
C LEU A 1040 4.66 22.88 -27.08
N ALA A 1041 3.42 22.38 -27.05
CA ALA A 1041 2.36 22.88 -27.93
C ALA A 1041 2.11 24.37 -27.71
N LYS A 1042 2.02 24.80 -26.44
CA LYS A 1042 1.94 26.22 -26.09
C LYS A 1042 3.17 27.00 -26.55
N HIS A 1043 4.36 26.44 -26.39
CA HIS A 1043 5.62 27.06 -26.84
C HIS A 1043 5.70 27.23 -28.36
N TYR A 1044 5.13 26.29 -29.12
CA TYR A 1044 5.11 26.29 -30.59
C TYR A 1044 3.90 26.99 -31.20
N GLY A 1045 2.88 27.35 -30.41
CA GLY A 1045 1.62 27.90 -30.92
C GLY A 1045 0.74 26.86 -31.62
N ILE A 1046 0.84 25.59 -31.20
CA ILE A 1046 0.10 24.46 -31.76
C ILE A 1046 -1.05 24.08 -30.82
N THR A 1047 -2.22 23.74 -31.38
CA THR A 1047 -3.36 23.23 -30.60
C THR A 1047 -3.38 21.71 -30.65
N LEU A 1048 -3.31 21.05 -29.48
CA LEU A 1048 -3.39 19.59 -29.38
C LEU A 1048 -4.84 19.11 -29.26
N LYS A 1049 -5.11 17.90 -29.77
CA LYS A 1049 -6.43 17.24 -29.67
C LYS A 1049 -6.60 16.42 -28.40
N LYS A 1050 -5.50 16.07 -27.73
CA LYS A 1050 -5.44 15.18 -26.56
C LYS A 1050 -4.39 15.69 -25.57
N ASP A 1051 -4.54 15.36 -24.29
CA ASP A 1051 -3.49 15.55 -23.29
C ASP A 1051 -2.37 14.51 -23.44
N GLY A 1052 -1.18 14.85 -22.94
CA GLY A 1052 0.02 14.00 -23.00
C GLY A 1052 0.82 14.09 -24.30
N TRP A 1053 1.87 13.26 -24.40
CA TRP A 1053 2.77 13.20 -25.57
C TRP A 1053 2.07 12.57 -26.78
N GLN A 1054 2.10 13.23 -27.92
CA GLN A 1054 1.58 12.68 -29.18
C GLN A 1054 2.41 13.11 -30.38
N ARG A 1055 2.39 12.29 -31.44
CA ARG A 1055 2.97 12.64 -32.74
C ARG A 1055 2.06 13.67 -33.43
N VAL A 1056 2.64 14.80 -33.83
CA VAL A 1056 1.97 15.88 -34.57
C VAL A 1056 2.59 15.94 -35.97
N ASN A 1057 1.75 15.91 -37.02
CA ASN A 1057 2.17 16.07 -38.42
C ASN A 1057 2.03 17.54 -38.84
N GLN A 1058 2.45 17.88 -40.06
CA GLN A 1058 2.32 19.22 -40.65
C GLN A 1058 3.08 20.28 -39.84
N MET A 1059 4.26 19.90 -39.33
CA MET A 1059 5.14 20.82 -38.60
C MET A 1059 5.70 21.92 -39.51
N HIS A 1060 5.74 21.70 -40.82
CA HIS A 1060 6.15 22.69 -41.82
C HIS A 1060 5.20 23.88 -41.85
N ASP A 1061 3.89 23.67 -41.66
CA ASP A 1061 2.88 24.73 -41.59
C ASP A 1061 3.09 25.65 -40.37
N HIS A 1062 3.76 25.13 -39.34
CA HIS A 1062 4.17 25.86 -38.14
C HIS A 1062 5.60 26.44 -38.24
N GLY A 1063 6.18 26.47 -39.45
CA GLY A 1063 7.53 26.96 -39.71
C GLY A 1063 8.64 26.09 -39.11
N ARG A 1064 8.34 24.83 -38.77
CA ARG A 1064 9.27 23.88 -38.11
C ARG A 1064 9.41 22.61 -38.95
N GLY A 1065 9.98 21.56 -38.36
CA GLY A 1065 10.22 20.26 -39.01
C GLY A 1065 11.72 19.93 -39.08
N GLY A 1066 12.02 18.64 -38.89
CA GLY A 1066 13.39 18.14 -38.77
C GLY A 1066 14.18 18.69 -37.58
N ILE A 1067 15.44 18.29 -37.49
CA ILE A 1067 16.37 18.60 -36.40
C ILE A 1067 16.67 20.09 -36.27
N LEU A 1068 16.59 20.84 -37.38
CA LEU A 1068 16.89 22.27 -37.42
C LEU A 1068 15.82 23.12 -36.72
N GLY A 1069 14.58 22.61 -36.64
CA GLY A 1069 13.44 23.30 -36.02
C GLY A 1069 13.17 22.91 -34.56
N LEU A 1070 13.93 21.95 -34.00
CA LEU A 1070 13.79 21.49 -32.62
C LEU A 1070 14.19 22.60 -31.64
N ALA A 1071 13.35 22.89 -30.65
CA ALA A 1071 13.67 23.90 -29.64
C ALA A 1071 14.93 23.58 -28.84
N ALA A 1072 15.20 22.29 -28.57
CA ALA A 1072 16.43 21.87 -27.88
C ALA A 1072 17.70 22.30 -28.65
N VAL A 1073 17.70 22.14 -29.98
CA VAL A 1073 18.82 22.56 -30.84
C VAL A 1073 18.93 24.08 -30.85
N LEU A 1074 17.85 24.78 -31.15
CA LEU A 1074 17.83 26.24 -31.23
C LEU A 1074 18.24 26.90 -29.90
N ALA A 1075 17.81 26.32 -28.78
CA ALA A 1075 18.17 26.77 -27.45
C ALA A 1075 19.64 26.50 -27.12
N ARG A 1076 20.14 25.28 -27.39
CA ARG A 1076 21.54 24.95 -27.11
C ARG A 1076 22.51 25.79 -27.94
N GLN A 1077 22.17 26.05 -29.20
CA GLN A 1077 22.98 26.85 -30.11
C GLN A 1077 22.62 28.34 -30.04
N SER A 1078 22.51 28.91 -28.84
CA SER A 1078 22.21 30.33 -28.61
C SER A 1078 22.76 30.80 -27.26
N GLY A 1079 22.95 32.11 -27.10
CA GLY A 1079 23.44 32.68 -25.84
C GLY A 1079 22.40 32.67 -24.71
N ALA A 1080 22.80 33.17 -23.54
CA ALA A 1080 21.96 33.24 -22.35
C ALA A 1080 20.70 34.12 -22.54
N SER A 1081 20.89 35.32 -23.10
CA SER A 1081 19.86 36.36 -23.23
C SER A 1081 19.44 36.62 -24.69
N ARG A 1082 20.18 36.10 -25.68
CA ARG A 1082 19.97 36.38 -27.10
C ARG A 1082 20.20 35.18 -28.02
N THR A 1083 19.68 35.29 -29.23
CA THR A 1083 20.00 34.37 -30.33
C THR A 1083 21.48 34.48 -30.72
N SER A 1084 22.01 33.49 -31.45
CA SER A 1084 23.37 33.54 -31.98
C SER A 1084 23.45 32.83 -33.33
N ALA A 1085 23.44 33.62 -34.41
CA ALA A 1085 23.68 33.09 -35.76
C ALA A 1085 25.07 32.42 -35.87
N ILE A 1086 26.06 32.94 -35.12
CA ILE A 1086 27.42 32.37 -35.09
C ILE A 1086 27.38 30.94 -34.53
N LEU A 1087 26.80 30.71 -33.34
CA LEU A 1087 26.73 29.38 -32.75
C LEU A 1087 25.90 28.40 -33.60
N ARG A 1088 24.75 28.85 -34.14
CA ARG A 1088 23.90 28.03 -35.02
C ARG A 1088 24.62 27.63 -36.32
N GLY A 1089 25.32 28.58 -36.94
CA GLY A 1089 26.08 28.35 -38.16
C GLY A 1089 27.27 27.42 -37.94
N THR A 1090 28.01 27.60 -36.83
CA THR A 1090 29.15 26.75 -36.47
C THR A 1090 28.69 25.32 -36.22
N TRP A 1091 27.60 25.16 -35.46
CA TRP A 1091 26.99 23.86 -35.24
C TRP A 1091 26.59 23.19 -36.55
N LEU A 1092 25.92 23.90 -37.47
CA LEU A 1092 25.53 23.31 -38.74
C LEU A 1092 26.75 22.89 -39.59
N SER A 1093 27.78 23.74 -39.66
CA SER A 1093 28.97 23.47 -40.46
C SER A 1093 29.79 22.31 -39.89
N GLU A 1094 30.16 22.33 -38.61
CA GLU A 1094 31.06 21.32 -38.04
C GLU A 1094 30.33 20.03 -37.61
N VAL A 1095 29.15 20.16 -37.01
CA VAL A 1095 28.43 19.02 -36.42
C VAL A 1095 27.59 18.30 -37.47
N VAL A 1096 26.78 19.06 -38.22
CA VAL A 1096 25.82 18.49 -39.18
C VAL A 1096 26.45 18.18 -40.54
N LEU A 1097 27.30 19.07 -41.08
CA LEU A 1097 27.95 18.89 -42.38
C LEU A 1097 29.35 18.27 -42.29
N GLY A 1098 30.00 18.33 -41.12
CA GLY A 1098 31.35 17.79 -40.94
C GLY A 1098 32.46 18.63 -41.57
N ASP A 1099 32.18 19.90 -41.88
CA ASP A 1099 33.18 20.86 -42.33
C ASP A 1099 34.22 21.08 -41.22
N ARG A 1100 35.47 21.38 -41.60
CA ARG A 1100 36.52 21.81 -40.67
C ARG A 1100 36.62 23.33 -40.71
N LEU A 1101 36.30 24.01 -39.62
CA LEU A 1101 36.51 25.46 -39.55
C LEU A 1101 37.95 25.80 -39.13
N PRO A 1102 38.50 26.95 -39.57
CA PRO A 1102 39.80 27.42 -39.10
C PRO A 1102 39.74 27.74 -37.60
N ILE A 1103 40.89 27.64 -36.92
CA ILE A 1103 40.99 28.05 -35.51
C ILE A 1103 40.71 29.56 -35.42
N PRO A 1104 39.82 30.01 -34.52
CA PRO A 1104 39.57 31.43 -34.34
C PRO A 1104 40.85 32.20 -33.97
N PRO A 1105 41.00 33.46 -34.42
CA PRO A 1105 42.14 34.30 -34.06
C PRO A 1105 42.31 34.43 -32.54
N LYS A 1106 43.56 34.57 -32.05
CA LYS A 1106 43.79 34.87 -30.62
C LYS A 1106 43.20 36.25 -30.27
N GLY A 1107 42.41 36.32 -29.19
CA GLY A 1107 41.87 37.58 -28.68
C GLY A 1107 40.54 38.02 -29.33
N VAL A 1108 39.71 37.09 -29.80
CA VAL A 1108 38.36 37.41 -30.33
C VAL A 1108 37.56 38.24 -29.30
N PRO A 1109 37.09 39.45 -29.65
CA PRO A 1109 36.32 40.29 -28.73
C PRO A 1109 34.95 39.68 -28.41
N VAL A 1110 34.57 39.68 -27.14
CA VAL A 1110 33.25 39.20 -26.69
C VAL A 1110 32.18 40.19 -27.13
N LEU A 1111 31.16 39.71 -27.84
CA LEU A 1111 30.01 40.52 -28.23
C LEU A 1111 29.14 40.83 -26.99
N PRO A 1112 28.59 42.06 -26.85
CA PRO A 1112 27.79 42.47 -25.68
C PRO A 1112 26.57 41.56 -25.49
N GLU A 1113 26.09 41.32 -24.27
CA GLU A 1113 25.00 40.35 -24.03
C GLU A 1113 23.66 40.72 -24.67
N GLU A 1114 23.46 42.02 -24.94
CA GLU A 1114 22.33 42.58 -25.67
C GLU A 1114 22.84 43.46 -26.83
N PRO A 1115 22.10 43.55 -27.94
CA PRO A 1115 22.48 44.42 -29.03
C PRO A 1115 22.31 45.89 -28.59
N PRO A 1116 23.27 46.79 -28.90
CA PRO A 1116 23.13 48.20 -28.57
C PRO A 1116 21.86 48.82 -29.17
N GLU A 1117 21.32 49.84 -28.50
CA GLU A 1117 20.10 50.52 -28.94
C GLU A 1117 20.19 50.98 -30.40
N GLY A 1118 19.20 50.59 -31.22
CA GLY A 1118 19.17 50.88 -32.66
C GLY A 1118 19.90 49.88 -33.56
N LEU A 1119 20.55 48.84 -33.01
CA LEU A 1119 21.12 47.75 -33.78
C LEU A 1119 20.32 46.45 -33.60
N THR A 1120 20.15 45.72 -34.69
CA THR A 1120 19.69 44.32 -34.65
C THR A 1120 20.85 43.37 -34.35
N GLU A 1121 20.57 42.16 -33.87
CA GLU A 1121 21.59 41.11 -33.71
C GLU A 1121 22.34 40.83 -35.01
N ARG A 1122 21.64 40.83 -36.14
CA ARG A 1122 22.26 40.70 -37.46
C ARG A 1122 23.25 41.82 -37.74
N GLN A 1123 22.85 43.08 -37.55
CA GLN A 1123 23.74 44.23 -37.77
C GLN A 1123 24.95 44.23 -36.82
N LEU A 1124 24.78 43.74 -35.59
CA LEU A 1124 25.88 43.55 -34.64
C LEU A 1124 26.90 42.53 -35.17
N ILE A 1125 26.42 41.39 -35.67
CA ILE A 1125 27.28 40.34 -36.25
C ILE A 1125 27.92 40.82 -37.56
N GLU A 1126 27.16 41.47 -38.45
CA GLU A 1126 27.69 42.05 -39.69
C GLU A 1126 28.78 43.11 -39.41
N ARG A 1127 28.65 43.87 -38.32
CA ARG A 1127 29.70 44.79 -37.88
C ARG A 1127 30.93 44.05 -37.39
N HIS A 1128 30.76 42.94 -36.67
CA HIS A 1128 31.84 42.09 -36.20
C HIS A 1128 32.58 41.39 -37.35
N SER A 1129 31.84 40.83 -38.31
CA SER A 1129 32.39 40.08 -39.45
C SER A 1129 33.01 40.94 -40.55
N ARG A 1130 32.96 42.27 -40.43
CA ARG A 1130 33.73 43.21 -41.28
C ARG A 1130 35.22 43.25 -40.96
N ASP A 1131 35.63 42.85 -39.76
CA ASP A 1131 37.05 42.74 -39.42
C ASP A 1131 37.71 41.66 -40.29
N GLU A 1132 38.83 41.97 -40.95
CA GLU A 1132 39.51 41.04 -41.84
C GLU A 1132 39.94 39.73 -41.16
N ASN A 1133 40.21 39.78 -39.85
CA ASN A 1133 40.57 38.60 -39.05
C ASN A 1133 39.36 37.70 -38.76
N CYS A 1134 38.14 38.25 -38.77
CA CYS A 1134 36.90 37.53 -38.48
C CYS A 1134 36.18 37.10 -39.78
N ALA A 1135 36.25 37.92 -40.84
CA ALA A 1135 35.53 37.73 -42.09
C ALA A 1135 35.78 36.37 -42.79
N GLY A 1136 36.93 35.73 -42.56
CA GLY A 1136 37.28 34.45 -43.16
C GLY A 1136 36.37 33.29 -42.72
N CYS A 1137 36.17 33.14 -41.41
CA CYS A 1137 35.32 32.11 -40.82
C CYS A 1137 33.84 32.48 -40.97
N HIS A 1138 33.49 33.73 -40.66
CA HIS A 1138 32.12 34.23 -40.66
C HIS A 1138 31.42 34.11 -42.03
N ARG A 1139 32.16 34.24 -43.14
CA ARG A 1139 31.63 33.97 -44.50
C ARG A 1139 31.10 32.55 -44.70
N ARG A 1140 31.58 31.57 -43.93
CA ARG A 1140 31.17 30.16 -44.00
C ARG A 1140 30.11 29.79 -42.96
N ILE A 1141 29.99 30.59 -41.91
CA ILE A 1141 29.20 30.31 -40.71
C ILE A 1141 27.91 31.11 -40.69
N ASP A 1142 28.03 32.43 -40.78
CA ASP A 1142 26.93 33.36 -40.53
C ASP A 1142 25.72 33.14 -41.46
N PRO A 1143 25.89 32.87 -42.78
CA PRO A 1143 24.75 32.66 -43.66
C PRO A 1143 23.81 31.52 -43.21
N PHE A 1144 24.36 30.43 -42.67
CA PHE A 1144 23.56 29.34 -42.10
C PHE A 1144 22.81 29.77 -40.84
N GLY A 1145 23.47 30.54 -39.98
CA GLY A 1145 22.87 31.09 -38.78
C GLY A 1145 21.75 32.08 -39.07
N TYR A 1146 21.95 32.98 -40.04
CA TYR A 1146 20.95 33.98 -40.45
C TYR A 1146 19.66 33.33 -40.96
N ALA A 1147 19.75 32.23 -41.70
CA ALA A 1147 18.57 31.48 -42.12
C ALA A 1147 17.73 30.93 -40.95
N LEU A 1148 18.33 30.76 -39.76
CA LEU A 1148 17.67 30.32 -38.54
C LEU A 1148 17.26 31.47 -37.60
N GLU A 1149 17.48 32.73 -37.99
CA GLU A 1149 17.15 33.88 -37.14
C GLU A 1149 15.64 34.09 -36.95
N GLY A 1150 14.78 33.38 -37.70
CA GLY A 1150 13.33 33.33 -37.46
C GLY A 1150 12.94 32.71 -36.09
N PHE A 1151 13.91 32.25 -35.29
CA PHE A 1151 13.70 31.76 -33.94
C PHE A 1151 14.50 32.54 -32.89
N ASP A 1152 13.90 32.74 -31.70
CA ASP A 1152 14.56 33.33 -30.54
C ASP A 1152 15.53 32.34 -29.83
N ALA A 1153 16.13 32.77 -28.71
CA ALA A 1153 17.16 32.01 -27.99
C ALA A 1153 16.68 30.73 -27.30
N ILE A 1154 15.37 30.48 -27.24
CA ILE A 1154 14.76 29.24 -26.73
C ILE A 1154 13.89 28.56 -27.81
N GLY A 1155 14.05 28.97 -29.06
CA GLY A 1155 13.42 28.37 -30.22
C GLY A 1155 11.98 28.79 -30.47
N ARG A 1156 11.44 29.87 -29.89
CA ARG A 1156 10.12 30.42 -30.27
C ARG A 1156 10.22 31.16 -31.59
N ALA A 1157 9.15 31.16 -32.39
CA ALA A 1157 9.12 31.93 -33.63
C ALA A 1157 9.19 33.44 -33.35
N ARG A 1158 9.90 34.18 -34.20
CA ARG A 1158 9.96 35.65 -34.18
C ARG A 1158 10.10 36.21 -35.60
N GLU A 1159 9.76 37.48 -35.78
CA GLU A 1159 10.02 38.19 -37.03
C GLU A 1159 11.49 38.66 -37.09
N ALA A 1160 12.19 38.31 -38.17
CA ALA A 1160 13.58 38.70 -38.42
C ALA A 1160 13.92 38.59 -39.93
N ASP A 1161 14.95 39.29 -40.40
CA ASP A 1161 15.47 39.07 -41.77
C ASP A 1161 16.31 37.79 -41.82
N THR A 1162 15.72 36.74 -42.41
CA THR A 1162 16.31 35.41 -42.56
C THR A 1162 17.00 35.16 -43.89
N ARG A 1163 17.07 36.15 -44.78
CA ARG A 1163 17.69 35.98 -46.11
C ARG A 1163 19.20 35.96 -46.00
N ALA A 1164 19.84 35.01 -46.66
CA ALA A 1164 21.29 34.88 -46.68
C ALA A 1164 21.80 34.33 -48.02
N THR A 1165 23.01 34.75 -48.37
CA THR A 1165 23.78 34.18 -49.49
C THR A 1165 24.81 33.22 -48.93
N LEU A 1166 24.74 31.95 -49.32
CA LEU A 1166 25.63 30.89 -48.90
C LEU A 1166 26.99 30.96 -49.63
N PRO A 1167 28.03 30.25 -49.15
CA PRO A 1167 29.39 30.33 -49.73
C PRO A 1167 29.50 29.96 -51.22
N ASP A 1168 28.57 29.15 -51.72
CA ASP A 1168 28.51 28.75 -53.14
C ASP A 1168 27.70 29.72 -54.02
N GLY A 1169 27.18 30.81 -53.43
CA GLY A 1169 26.34 31.80 -54.08
C GLY A 1169 24.84 31.51 -54.03
N SER A 1170 24.42 30.37 -53.48
CA SER A 1170 23.00 30.04 -53.32
C SER A 1170 22.29 31.04 -52.41
N GLN A 1171 21.09 31.47 -52.80
CA GLN A 1171 20.24 32.33 -51.99
C GLN A 1171 19.28 31.46 -51.18
N VAL A 1172 19.22 31.68 -49.86
CA VAL A 1172 18.28 30.99 -48.97
C VAL A 1172 17.48 32.00 -48.16
N ASP A 1173 16.23 31.63 -47.85
CA ASP A 1173 15.36 32.40 -46.95
C ASP A 1173 14.72 31.48 -45.91
N GLY A 1174 15.00 31.77 -44.64
CA GLY A 1174 14.43 31.04 -43.52
C GLY A 1174 14.86 29.57 -43.42
N LEU A 1175 14.24 28.88 -42.46
CA LEU A 1175 14.46 27.45 -42.25
C LEU A 1175 14.11 26.62 -43.49
N ALA A 1176 13.03 26.96 -44.19
CA ALA A 1176 12.57 26.22 -45.36
C ALA A 1176 13.59 26.29 -46.52
N GLY A 1177 14.12 27.48 -46.83
CA GLY A 1177 15.14 27.63 -47.86
C GLY A 1177 16.46 26.95 -47.48
N LEU A 1178 16.86 27.02 -46.21
CA LEU A 1178 18.04 26.30 -45.73
C LEU A 1178 17.88 24.78 -45.85
N ARG A 1179 16.72 24.24 -45.48
CA ARG A 1179 16.41 22.81 -45.60
C ARG A 1179 16.50 22.33 -47.05
N ASP A 1180 15.88 23.06 -47.98
CA ASP A 1180 15.94 22.73 -49.41
C ASP A 1180 17.38 22.72 -49.94
N TYR A 1181 18.18 23.73 -49.57
CA TYR A 1181 19.60 23.78 -49.91
C TYR A 1181 20.37 22.56 -49.38
N LEU A 1182 20.15 22.17 -48.12
CA LEU A 1182 20.82 21.00 -47.53
C LEU A 1182 20.39 19.70 -48.20
N LEU A 1183 19.13 19.56 -48.60
CA LEU A 1183 18.60 18.37 -49.26
C LEU A 1183 18.99 18.26 -50.74
N THR A 1184 19.27 19.38 -51.41
CA THR A 1184 19.54 19.41 -52.86
C THR A 1184 21.01 19.63 -53.21
N LYS A 1185 21.75 20.43 -52.43
CA LYS A 1185 23.15 20.82 -52.72
C LYS A 1185 24.18 20.19 -51.78
N ARG A 1186 23.85 19.98 -50.50
CA ARG A 1186 24.78 19.45 -49.48
C ARG A 1186 24.35 18.11 -48.88
N ARG A 1187 23.44 17.40 -49.55
CA ARG A 1187 22.83 16.15 -49.05
C ARG A 1187 23.86 15.09 -48.72
N ASP A 1188 24.82 14.91 -49.62
CA ASP A 1188 25.82 13.85 -49.48
C ASP A 1188 26.80 14.15 -48.35
N ASP A 1189 27.11 15.42 -48.08
CA ASP A 1189 27.94 15.82 -46.93
C ASP A 1189 27.23 15.53 -45.62
N PHE A 1190 25.95 15.91 -45.53
CA PHE A 1190 25.10 15.61 -44.37
C PHE A 1190 25.01 14.10 -44.10
N VAL A 1191 24.71 13.30 -45.13
CA VAL A 1191 24.57 11.85 -44.98
C VAL A 1191 25.91 11.20 -44.66
N ARG A 1192 27.00 11.62 -45.32
CA ARG A 1192 28.36 11.13 -45.03
C ARG A 1192 28.73 11.39 -43.58
N GLN A 1193 28.44 12.60 -43.08
CA GLN A 1193 28.71 12.96 -41.69
C GLN A 1193 27.90 12.10 -40.73
N PHE A 1194 26.60 11.89 -40.98
CA PHE A 1194 25.78 10.99 -40.18
C PHE A 1194 26.35 9.55 -40.15
N CYS A 1195 26.69 8.99 -41.31
CA CYS A 1195 27.30 7.66 -41.42
C CYS A 1195 28.63 7.58 -40.64
N ARG A 1196 29.47 8.61 -40.74
CA ARG A 1196 30.74 8.71 -40.01
C ARG A 1196 30.51 8.71 -38.50
N LYS A 1197 29.57 9.55 -38.01
CA LYS A 1197 29.21 9.63 -36.58
C LYS A 1197 28.65 8.30 -36.07
N LEU A 1198 27.72 7.70 -36.81
CA LEU A 1198 27.09 6.43 -36.42
C LEU A 1198 28.11 5.29 -36.36
N LEU A 1199 29.00 5.19 -37.36
CA LEU A 1199 30.06 4.19 -37.37
C LEU A 1199 31.05 4.40 -36.21
N GLY A 1200 31.45 5.66 -35.92
CA GLY A 1200 32.34 5.97 -34.80
C GLY A 1200 31.74 5.62 -33.45
N TYR A 1201 30.44 5.91 -33.26
CA TYR A 1201 29.69 5.52 -32.07
C TYR A 1201 29.58 3.99 -31.94
N ALA A 1202 29.23 3.29 -33.01
CA ALA A 1202 29.10 1.83 -33.02
C ALA A 1202 30.42 1.12 -32.72
N LEU A 1203 31.52 1.63 -33.27
CA LEU A 1203 32.85 1.08 -33.05
C LEU A 1203 33.48 1.57 -31.75
N GLY A 1204 32.94 2.59 -31.06
CA GLY A 1204 33.49 3.15 -29.82
C GLY A 1204 34.92 3.69 -29.94
N ARG A 1205 35.29 4.17 -31.14
CA ARG A 1205 36.61 4.74 -31.46
C ARG A 1205 36.50 5.78 -32.57
N SER A 1206 37.54 6.61 -32.72
CA SER A 1206 37.67 7.50 -33.88
C SER A 1206 37.68 6.71 -35.19
N ILE A 1207 37.07 7.27 -36.22
CA ILE A 1207 37.13 6.74 -37.59
C ILE A 1207 38.56 6.85 -38.12
N GLN A 1208 39.04 5.78 -38.74
CA GLN A 1208 40.34 5.66 -39.38
C GLN A 1208 40.18 5.72 -40.90
N LEU A 1209 41.28 6.01 -41.60
CA LEU A 1209 41.29 6.02 -43.07
C LEU A 1209 40.79 4.69 -43.68
N SER A 1210 41.08 3.55 -43.04
CA SER A 1210 40.60 2.21 -43.45
C SER A 1210 39.08 2.01 -43.37
N ASP A 1211 38.36 2.88 -42.66
CA ASP A 1211 36.90 2.82 -42.53
C ASP A 1211 36.19 3.56 -43.68
N LYS A 1212 36.91 4.40 -44.44
CA LYS A 1212 36.34 5.19 -45.55
C LYS A 1212 35.59 4.34 -46.58
N PRO A 1213 36.09 3.17 -47.04
CA PRO A 1213 35.36 2.33 -47.99
C PRO A 1213 34.01 1.82 -47.45
N LEU A 1214 33.89 1.56 -46.14
CA LEU A 1214 32.62 1.17 -45.52
C LEU A 1214 31.63 2.35 -45.51
N ILE A 1215 32.11 3.57 -45.21
CA ILE A 1215 31.27 4.77 -45.28
C ILE A 1215 30.79 5.00 -46.72
N ASP A 1216 31.67 4.85 -47.70
CA ASP A 1216 31.29 4.98 -49.13
C ASP A 1216 30.30 3.89 -49.56
N GLN A 1217 30.37 2.70 -48.98
CA GLN A 1217 29.36 1.64 -49.18
C GLN A 1217 28.01 2.02 -48.56
N MET A 1218 28.02 2.51 -47.31
CA MET A 1218 26.83 2.97 -46.60
C MET A 1218 26.09 4.05 -47.37
N MET A 1219 26.82 4.98 -48.00
CA MET A 1219 26.25 6.07 -48.81
C MET A 1219 25.54 5.60 -50.09
N LYS A 1220 25.87 4.41 -50.62
CA LYS A 1220 25.26 3.85 -51.83
C LYS A 1220 23.94 3.11 -51.57
N GLY A 1221 23.61 2.86 -50.31
CA GLY A 1221 22.37 2.18 -49.91
C GLY A 1221 21.13 3.07 -49.98
N ASP A 1222 20.02 2.57 -49.43
CA ASP A 1222 18.75 3.30 -49.29
C ASP A 1222 18.75 4.36 -48.17
N LEU A 1223 19.85 4.43 -47.43
CA LEU A 1223 20.10 5.35 -46.30
C LEU A 1223 19.07 5.22 -45.17
N ARG A 1224 18.37 4.09 -45.07
CA ARG A 1224 17.49 3.80 -43.94
C ARG A 1224 18.32 3.39 -42.73
N THR A 1225 17.92 3.83 -41.53
CA THR A 1225 18.74 3.61 -40.33
C THR A 1225 18.98 2.13 -40.04
N GLY A 1226 17.99 1.26 -40.27
CA GLY A 1226 18.12 -0.18 -40.15
C GLY A 1226 19.13 -0.75 -41.13
N SER A 1227 19.04 -0.39 -42.41
CA SER A 1227 20.02 -0.77 -43.44
C SER A 1227 21.44 -0.30 -43.11
N LEU A 1228 21.60 0.89 -42.55
CA LEU A 1228 22.90 1.40 -42.11
C LEU A 1228 23.45 0.63 -40.91
N VAL A 1229 22.61 0.36 -39.91
CA VAL A 1229 22.97 -0.48 -38.74
C VAL A 1229 23.37 -1.88 -39.20
N GLU A 1230 22.61 -2.50 -40.10
CA GLU A 1230 22.93 -3.82 -40.66
C GLU A 1230 24.28 -3.83 -41.37
N GLN A 1231 24.56 -2.83 -42.21
CA GLN A 1231 25.87 -2.70 -42.87
C GLN A 1231 27.03 -2.57 -41.87
N ILE A 1232 26.83 -1.83 -40.77
CA ILE A 1232 27.83 -1.71 -39.71
C ILE A 1232 28.05 -3.05 -39.01
N VAL A 1233 26.99 -3.72 -38.53
CA VAL A 1233 27.14 -4.94 -37.72
C VAL A 1233 27.63 -6.14 -38.55
N LEU A 1234 27.37 -6.13 -39.86
CA LEU A 1234 27.87 -7.15 -40.78
C LEU A 1234 29.32 -6.90 -41.26
N SER A 1235 29.84 -5.68 -41.04
CA SER A 1235 31.19 -5.29 -41.44
C SER A 1235 32.28 -6.07 -40.70
N ARG A 1236 33.46 -6.19 -41.32
CA ARG A 1236 34.64 -6.77 -40.67
C ARG A 1236 35.06 -5.94 -39.46
N GLN A 1237 34.93 -4.62 -39.53
CA GLN A 1237 35.29 -3.71 -38.45
C GLN A 1237 34.50 -3.98 -37.16
N PHE A 1238 33.23 -4.36 -37.29
CA PHE A 1238 32.38 -4.69 -36.15
C PHE A 1238 32.48 -6.16 -35.71
N ARG A 1239 32.86 -7.08 -36.60
CA ARG A 1239 32.89 -8.53 -36.32
C ARG A 1239 34.29 -9.07 -36.00
N GLU A 1240 35.34 -8.31 -36.27
CA GLU A 1240 36.72 -8.74 -36.10
C GLU A 1240 37.49 -7.82 -35.14
N VAL A 1241 38.67 -8.28 -34.73
CA VAL A 1241 39.67 -7.57 -33.93
C VAL A 1241 41.02 -7.69 -34.62
N ARG A 1242 41.81 -6.61 -34.65
CA ARG A 1242 43.18 -6.61 -35.18
C ARG A 1242 44.11 -7.49 -34.33
N GLY A 1243 44.91 -8.32 -34.99
CA GLY A 1243 45.83 -9.25 -34.31
C GLY A 1243 47.03 -8.58 -33.63
N ALA A 1244 47.55 -9.21 -32.58
CA ALA A 1244 48.64 -8.67 -31.75
C ALA A 1244 49.97 -8.46 -32.51
N GLY A 1245 50.27 -9.28 -33.52
CA GLY A 1245 51.53 -9.20 -34.28
C GLY A 1245 51.65 -8.02 -35.26
N LEU A 1246 50.61 -7.20 -35.41
CA LEU A 1246 50.60 -6.00 -36.27
C LEU A 1246 50.86 -4.71 -35.47
N ALA A 1247 50.99 -4.78 -34.14
CA ALA A 1247 51.20 -3.62 -33.28
C ALA A 1247 52.65 -3.09 -33.31
N ASP A 1248 53.64 -3.94 -33.59
CA ASP A 1248 55.09 -3.62 -33.55
C ASP A 1248 55.69 -3.17 -34.89
N GLY A 1249 54.87 -2.95 -35.92
CA GLY A 1249 55.35 -2.66 -37.29
C GLY A 1249 55.22 -1.20 -37.76
N ARG A 1250 54.88 -0.25 -36.88
CA ARG A 1250 54.74 1.17 -37.22
C ARG A 1250 55.79 2.02 -36.52
#